data_AF-A0A3F2RFH5-F1
#
_entry.id   AF-A0A3F2RFH5-F1
#
_cell.length_a   1.000
_cell.length_b   1.000
_cell.length_c   1.000
_cell.angle_alpha   90.00
_cell.angle_beta   90.00
_cell.angle_gamma   90.00
#
_symmetry.space_group_name_H-M   'P 1'
#
loop_
_entity.id
_entity.type
_entity.pdbx_description
1 polymer ?
#
loop_
_entity_poly.entity_id
_entity_poly.type
_entity_poly.pdbx_seq_one_letter_code
_entity_poly.pdbx_strand_id
1 'polypeptide(L)'
;MDEVQSLTYLKAAIKETLRLYPPGAFNVRNCTTDTFLPDGTFVPEGTMVGLPSYVMGRKPSIWGSGCAAFKPERFLDTETGKLLQVPPFKFQVFHAGPRICVGINLAMLEMKTVLAGLLSRFHIAVDPGQKVTHRRSFALPMKDPFMVTIENRLMFKRTDGRRLALICSKQTSDSIMQESPPPIFVKALSIIGDKREGKNSCLRGDPAQNTEKGHASCQHTLLGARLSRRALEARGLLSQAFRNFARFSTVSENPTDLAAARAEPQGISSKMNSFYVRGVGFFNDAYYLFVMNVINVVLTEQYGEDIYTSSMKSTVSAAVLIGAVVGQLLFGYLGDVFGRRVNMIATCFLLIFGGILCTVSYGGSAKGTLWFLVVARFVLGIGIGGEYPLAASSTAEDATSVSERNTRVALTFSLQGVGSLTAAMLGNLLVEALANSDVNDPGRLEIVWRLLFGLGVIPACIVCYYRITAEETDAYKAVAERRLATQATSANTSPPFSFIMHHYGISMLGTAGTWFLFDIVFYAQNLFSASILSVVGVENPSLQVITTQNVFIALMSLPGYYVAVFFINRIGRKAIQLQGFAIMTILFLVMAIFWDDLKENAVLFIIIFGAALFFSNFGPNLTTFVMATEMYPTPIRSTCNGLSGAAGKAGAAIGSFGFSIWVENESFGYSGAFYTFAGITLISIPLTWFCMFNNEQGIEEMDAQYYAWLQNAEESPREVLKSHGESSVAYKASNSPV
;
A
#
# COMPACT_ATOMS: atom_id res chain seq x y z
N MET A 1 -11.09 12.01 23.09
CA MET A 1 -10.11 12.86 22.38
C MET A 1 -10.11 14.29 22.91
N ASP A 2 -11.26 14.83 23.27
CA ASP A 2 -11.42 16.22 23.74
C ASP A 2 -10.60 16.54 25.00
N GLU A 3 -10.49 15.59 25.92
CA GLU A 3 -9.65 15.72 27.13
C GLU A 3 -8.15 15.87 26.81
N VAL A 4 -7.65 15.23 25.76
CA VAL A 4 -6.23 15.36 25.37
C VAL A 4 -5.98 16.74 24.77
N GLN A 5 -6.96 17.32 24.07
CA GLN A 5 -6.83 18.65 23.48
C GLN A 5 -6.68 19.75 24.53
N SER A 6 -7.35 19.62 25.68
CA SER A 6 -7.31 20.60 26.78
C SER A 6 -5.99 20.65 27.57
N LEU A 7 -5.08 19.67 27.39
CA LEU A 7 -3.77 19.64 28.03
C LEU A 7 -2.81 20.68 27.41
N THR A 8 -2.95 21.95 27.80
CA THR A 8 -2.17 23.10 27.28
C THR A 8 -0.72 23.06 27.72
N TYR A 9 -0.45 22.77 29.00
CA TYR A 9 0.92 22.68 29.52
C TYR A 9 1.71 21.55 28.86
N LEU A 10 1.09 20.39 28.63
CA LEU A 10 1.72 19.27 27.92
C LEU A 10 2.10 19.67 26.48
N LYS A 11 1.23 20.40 25.78
CA LYS A 11 1.50 20.91 24.43
C LYS A 11 2.64 21.93 24.43
N ALA A 12 2.73 22.78 25.46
CA ALA A 12 3.83 23.73 25.65
C ALA A 12 5.16 23.02 25.92
N ALA A 13 5.16 21.97 26.76
CA ALA A 13 6.34 21.16 27.04
C ALA A 13 6.84 20.44 25.77
N ILE A 14 5.94 19.87 24.96
CA ILE A 14 6.30 19.26 23.67
C ILE A 14 6.95 20.30 22.73
N LYS A 15 6.37 21.50 22.62
CA LYS A 15 6.93 22.58 21.79
C LYS A 15 8.34 22.99 22.26
N GLU A 16 8.56 23.09 23.56
CA GLU A 16 9.86 23.43 24.13
C GLU A 16 10.89 22.31 23.91
N THR A 17 10.47 21.04 24.02
CA THR A 17 11.31 19.89 23.67
C THR A 17 11.72 19.94 22.21
N LEU A 18 10.77 20.17 21.30
CA LEU A 18 11.02 20.25 19.86
C LEU A 18 11.91 21.44 19.48
N ARG A 19 11.82 22.56 20.21
CA ARG A 19 12.69 23.73 20.00
C ARG A 19 14.15 23.41 20.31
N LEU A 20 14.40 22.72 21.43
CA LEU A 20 15.75 22.37 21.87
C LEU A 20 16.28 21.12 21.17
N TYR A 21 15.42 20.16 20.85
CA TYR A 21 15.80 18.88 20.28
C TYR A 21 14.92 18.57 19.05
N PRO A 22 15.04 19.36 17.97
CA PRO A 22 14.28 19.14 16.75
C PRO A 22 14.71 17.83 16.06
N PRO A 23 13.78 16.99 15.58
CA PRO A 23 14.13 15.77 14.85
C PRO A 23 15.00 16.03 13.61
N GLY A 24 14.77 17.14 12.90
CA GLY A 24 15.64 17.65 11.84
C GLY A 24 16.45 18.85 12.33
N ALA A 25 17.70 18.62 12.74
CA ALA A 25 18.55 19.67 13.31
C ALA A 25 19.02 20.72 12.28
N PHE A 26 19.12 20.30 11.01
CA PHE A 26 19.70 21.08 9.94
C PHE A 26 18.96 20.78 8.63
N ASN A 27 18.46 21.82 7.96
CA ASN A 27 17.81 21.71 6.67
C ASN A 27 18.62 22.46 5.61
N VAL A 28 18.69 21.94 4.40
CA VAL A 28 19.39 22.58 3.27
C VAL A 28 18.42 22.83 2.12
N ARG A 29 18.62 23.93 1.41
CA ARG A 29 17.95 24.29 0.16
C ARG A 29 19.01 24.62 -0.88
N ASN A 30 18.78 24.22 -2.13
CA ASN A 30 19.63 24.64 -3.25
C ASN A 30 18.96 25.82 -3.94
N CYS A 31 19.73 26.87 -4.17
CA CYS A 31 19.31 28.00 -4.98
C CYS A 31 19.27 27.55 -6.44
N THR A 32 18.10 27.53 -7.07
CA THR A 32 17.93 27.08 -8.47
C THR A 32 18.08 28.21 -9.48
N THR A 33 18.05 29.46 -9.02
CA THR A 33 18.17 30.68 -9.82
C THR A 33 18.70 31.77 -8.92
N ASP A 34 19.50 32.69 -9.46
CA ASP A 34 19.92 33.90 -8.76
C ASP A 34 18.75 34.58 -8.03
N THR A 35 18.90 34.84 -6.73
CA THR A 35 17.82 35.38 -5.91
C THR A 35 18.33 36.29 -4.81
N PHE A 36 17.41 37.00 -4.15
CA PHE A 36 17.68 37.85 -3.01
C PHE A 36 16.83 37.40 -1.82
N LEU A 37 17.44 37.30 -0.63
CA LEU A 37 16.70 37.13 0.61
C LEU A 37 15.95 38.43 0.98
N PRO A 38 14.93 38.38 1.86
CA PRO A 38 14.14 39.56 2.23
C PRO A 38 14.94 40.74 2.82
N ASP A 39 16.17 40.51 3.28
CA ASP A 39 17.09 41.53 3.79
C ASP A 39 18.03 42.12 2.72
N GLY A 40 17.83 41.74 1.45
CA GLY A 40 18.66 42.17 0.31
C GLY A 40 19.91 41.33 0.09
N THR A 41 20.11 40.24 0.85
CA THR A 41 21.26 39.35 0.64
C THR A 41 21.14 38.61 -0.69
N PHE A 42 22.09 38.83 -1.60
CA PHE A 42 22.18 38.11 -2.87
C PHE A 42 22.63 36.66 -2.66
N VAL A 43 21.96 35.72 -3.32
CA VAL A 43 22.26 34.28 -3.29
C VAL A 43 22.35 33.78 -4.74
N PRO A 44 23.55 33.45 -5.24
CA PRO A 44 23.71 32.99 -6.61
C PRO A 44 23.14 31.58 -6.81
N GLU A 45 22.76 31.28 -8.05
CA GLU A 45 22.37 29.94 -8.49
C GLU A 45 23.42 28.89 -8.10
N GLY A 46 22.95 27.69 -7.72
CA GLY A 46 23.79 26.60 -7.25
C GLY A 46 24.20 26.70 -5.77
N THR A 47 23.95 27.83 -5.10
CA THR A 47 24.30 27.99 -3.68
C THR A 47 23.43 27.13 -2.77
N MET A 48 24.05 26.39 -1.84
CA MET A 48 23.36 25.68 -0.77
C MET A 48 23.09 26.60 0.43
N VAL A 49 21.83 26.86 0.73
CA VAL A 49 21.38 27.64 1.89
C VAL A 49 20.97 26.71 3.02
N GLY A 50 21.70 26.78 4.15
CA GLY A 50 21.45 25.98 5.35
C GLY A 50 20.59 26.71 6.39
N LEU A 51 19.61 26.01 6.95
CA LEU A 51 18.72 26.46 8.02
C LEU A 51 18.93 25.58 9.28
N PRO A 52 19.85 25.98 10.19
CA PRO A 52 20.19 25.21 11.38
C PRO A 52 19.14 25.38 12.49
N SER A 53 18.06 24.61 12.45
CA SER A 53 16.97 24.69 13.44
C SER A 53 17.45 24.46 14.88
N TYR A 54 18.43 23.57 15.09
CA TYR A 54 19.02 23.31 16.40
C TYR A 54 19.72 24.55 17.01
N VAL A 55 20.40 25.32 16.18
CA VAL A 55 21.12 26.55 16.58
C VAL A 55 20.12 27.70 16.74
N MET A 56 19.18 27.85 15.79
CA MET A 56 18.13 28.86 15.86
C MET A 56 17.30 28.73 17.14
N GLY A 57 16.99 27.51 17.57
CA GLY A 57 16.34 27.23 18.84
C GLY A 57 17.10 27.84 20.04
N ARG A 58 18.43 27.93 19.98
CA ARG A 58 19.29 28.43 21.07
C ARG A 58 19.85 29.82 20.82
N LYS A 59 19.38 30.55 19.81
CA LYS A 59 19.93 31.88 19.49
C LYS A 59 19.33 32.96 20.40
N PRO A 60 20.13 33.71 21.17
CA PRO A 60 19.61 34.77 22.05
C PRO A 60 18.84 35.86 21.31
N SER A 61 19.23 36.17 20.06
CA SER A 61 18.51 37.15 19.23
C SER A 61 17.10 36.71 18.83
N ILE A 62 16.76 35.42 18.96
CA ILE A 62 15.44 34.86 18.62
C ILE A 62 14.65 34.58 19.91
N TRP A 63 15.29 33.99 20.92
CA TRP A 63 14.62 33.43 22.11
C TRP A 63 15.01 34.11 23.44
N GLY A 64 15.84 35.15 23.42
CA GLY A 64 16.31 35.89 24.61
C GLY A 64 17.45 35.20 25.37
N SER A 65 17.92 35.81 26.46
CA SER A 65 19.07 35.36 27.27
C SER A 65 18.87 33.98 27.92
N GLY A 66 17.62 33.53 28.10
CA GLY A 66 17.26 32.21 28.61
C GLY A 66 16.98 31.14 27.55
N CYS A 67 17.51 31.29 26.34
CA CYS A 67 17.21 30.41 25.19
C CYS A 67 17.69 28.95 25.37
N ALA A 68 18.76 28.71 26.13
CA ALA A 68 19.29 27.36 26.32
C ALA A 68 18.53 26.53 27.38
N ALA A 69 17.78 27.19 28.27
CA ALA A 69 17.01 26.54 29.32
C ALA A 69 15.70 25.95 28.76
N PHE A 70 15.30 24.79 29.30
CA PHE A 70 13.99 24.18 29.05
C PHE A 70 12.93 24.88 29.92
N LYS A 71 12.08 25.70 29.29
CA LYS A 71 11.00 26.47 29.92
C LYS A 71 9.71 26.39 29.10
N PRO A 72 8.84 25.38 29.34
CA PRO A 72 7.55 25.24 28.68
C PRO A 72 6.67 26.50 28.75
N GLU A 73 6.78 27.24 29.85
CA GLU A 73 6.01 28.47 30.14
C GLU A 73 6.18 29.53 29.06
N ARG A 74 7.25 29.46 28.26
CA ARG A 74 7.49 30.36 27.14
C ARG A 74 6.43 30.29 26.04
N PHE A 75 5.71 29.18 25.96
CA PHE A 75 4.60 29.00 25.03
C PHE A 75 3.23 29.24 25.68
N LEU A 76 3.19 29.72 26.92
CA LEU A 76 1.97 29.94 27.67
C LEU A 76 1.83 31.43 28.01
N ASP A 77 0.59 31.89 27.95
CA ASP A 77 0.20 33.17 28.49
C ASP A 77 0.16 33.08 30.02
N THR A 78 0.86 34.00 30.70
CA THR A 78 1.05 33.97 32.16
C THR A 78 -0.23 34.23 32.95
N GLU A 79 -1.23 34.87 32.35
CA GLU A 79 -2.50 35.21 33.02
C GLU A 79 -3.60 34.20 32.69
N THR A 80 -3.67 33.74 31.43
CA THR A 80 -4.76 32.89 30.95
C THR A 80 -4.41 31.40 30.89
N GLY A 81 -3.12 31.04 30.96
CA GLY A 81 -2.64 29.65 30.81
C GLY A 81 -2.88 29.07 29.41
N LYS A 82 -3.31 29.89 28.44
CA LYS A 82 -3.52 29.50 27.04
C LYS A 82 -2.21 29.50 26.28
N LEU A 83 -2.17 28.75 25.18
CA LEU A 83 -0.99 28.69 24.32
C LEU A 83 -0.82 29.99 23.53
N LEU A 84 0.37 30.58 23.63
CA LEU A 84 0.77 31.70 22.80
C LEU A 84 0.94 31.26 21.34
N GLN A 85 0.50 32.12 20.43
CA GLN A 85 0.80 31.97 19.00
C GLN A 85 2.22 32.45 18.74
N VAL A 86 3.11 31.49 18.47
CA VAL A 86 4.50 31.76 18.09
C VAL A 86 4.59 31.73 16.57
N PRO A 87 5.17 32.76 15.91
CA PRO A 87 5.33 32.77 14.46
C PRO A 87 6.05 31.50 13.98
N PRO A 88 5.57 30.83 12.91
CA PRO A 88 6.24 29.66 12.34
C PRO A 88 7.69 29.96 11.93
N PHE A 89 7.97 31.21 11.53
CA PHE A 89 9.33 31.65 11.19
C PHE A 89 10.28 31.73 12.39
N LYS A 90 9.73 31.84 13.61
CA LYS A 90 10.45 31.79 14.88
C LYS A 90 10.57 30.35 15.40
N PHE A 91 9.53 29.54 15.23
CA PHE A 91 9.48 28.12 15.58
C PHE A 91 9.47 27.23 14.34
N GLN A 92 10.61 27.18 13.64
CA GLN A 92 10.78 26.56 12.32
C GLN A 92 10.86 25.01 12.33
N VAL A 93 10.54 24.33 13.44
CA VAL A 93 10.65 22.86 13.54
C VAL A 93 9.80 22.13 12.50
N PHE A 94 8.68 22.76 12.12
CA PHE A 94 7.77 22.29 11.09
C PHE A 94 7.84 23.13 9.80
N HIS A 95 8.92 23.89 9.61
CA HIS A 95 9.07 24.95 8.61
C HIS A 95 8.00 26.06 8.71
N ALA A 96 7.99 26.96 7.74
CA ALA A 96 7.05 28.07 7.63
C ALA A 96 6.69 28.33 6.16
N GLY A 97 5.62 29.09 5.93
CA GLY A 97 5.17 29.46 4.57
C GLY A 97 4.55 28.30 3.78
N PRO A 98 4.56 28.34 2.43
CA PRO A 98 3.91 27.35 1.57
C PRO A 98 4.41 25.91 1.72
N ARG A 99 5.57 25.71 2.35
CA ARG A 99 6.20 24.40 2.61
C ARG A 99 6.15 24.00 4.09
N ILE A 100 5.23 24.58 4.87
CA ILE A 100 4.95 24.17 6.25
C ILE A 100 4.54 22.70 6.29
N CYS A 101 4.93 21.99 7.33
CA CYS A 101 4.64 20.57 7.49
C CYS A 101 3.12 20.32 7.50
N VAL A 102 2.63 19.59 6.50
CA VAL A 102 1.23 19.16 6.41
C VAL A 102 0.81 18.28 7.60
N GLY A 103 1.75 17.53 8.20
CA GLY A 103 1.51 16.59 9.29
C GLY A 103 1.60 17.19 10.71
N ILE A 104 1.73 18.50 10.88
CA ILE A 104 1.96 19.12 12.20
C ILE A 104 0.87 18.77 13.22
N ASN A 105 -0.41 18.78 12.82
CA ASN A 105 -1.53 18.51 13.71
C ASN A 105 -1.56 17.05 14.17
N LEU A 106 -1.31 16.11 13.25
CA LEU A 106 -1.23 14.68 13.56
C LEU A 106 -0.06 14.39 14.50
N ALA A 107 1.14 14.90 14.21
CA ALA A 107 2.32 14.70 15.04
C ALA A 107 2.10 15.22 16.46
N MET A 108 1.55 16.43 16.60
CA MET A 108 1.24 17.01 17.92
C MET A 108 0.17 16.20 18.67
N LEU A 109 -0.83 15.64 17.98
CA LEU A 109 -1.87 14.79 18.58
C LEU A 109 -1.28 13.46 19.09
N GLU A 110 -0.47 12.79 18.28
CA GLU A 110 0.19 11.53 18.63
C GLU A 110 1.10 11.70 19.85
N MET A 111 2.00 12.71 19.82
CA MET A 111 2.89 13.00 20.95
C MET A 111 2.12 13.29 22.23
N LYS A 112 1.04 14.08 22.15
CA LYS A 112 0.20 14.38 23.31
C LYS A 112 -0.52 13.14 23.84
N THR A 113 -1.05 12.29 22.96
CA THR A 113 -1.82 11.10 23.35
C THR A 113 -0.91 10.07 24.03
N VAL A 114 0.27 9.81 23.47
CA VAL A 114 1.25 8.89 24.06
C VAL A 114 1.72 9.41 25.41
N LEU A 115 2.12 10.68 25.52
CA LEU A 115 2.60 11.24 26.78
C LEU A 115 1.50 11.30 27.84
N ALA A 116 0.27 11.68 27.48
CA ALA A 116 -0.85 11.68 28.41
C ALA A 116 -1.17 10.25 28.90
N GLY A 117 -1.14 9.26 28.01
CA GLY A 117 -1.35 7.85 28.37
C GLY A 117 -0.28 7.30 29.31
N LEU A 118 0.99 7.65 29.09
CA LEU A 118 2.10 7.22 29.94
C LEU A 118 2.09 7.94 31.30
N LEU A 119 2.04 9.27 31.29
CA LEU A 119 2.15 10.08 32.52
C LEU A 119 0.90 10.01 33.41
N SER A 120 -0.25 9.59 32.88
CA SER A 120 -1.45 9.33 33.69
C SER A 120 -1.36 8.03 34.50
N ARG A 121 -0.63 7.04 34.00
CA ARG A 121 -0.56 5.68 34.57
C ARG A 121 0.72 5.45 35.36
N PHE A 122 1.79 6.14 35.02
CA PHE A 122 3.11 5.88 35.56
C PHE A 122 3.78 7.17 36.07
N HIS A 123 4.46 7.05 37.20
CA HIS A 123 5.52 7.96 37.60
C HIS A 123 6.82 7.49 36.93
N ILE A 124 7.43 8.38 36.14
CA ILE A 124 8.64 8.07 35.36
C ILE A 124 9.76 8.94 35.91
N ALA A 125 10.76 8.33 36.53
CA ALA A 125 11.95 8.99 37.05
C ALA A 125 13.16 8.61 36.21
N VAL A 126 14.03 9.58 35.89
CA VAL A 126 15.26 9.32 35.15
C VAL A 126 16.28 8.71 36.10
N ASP A 127 16.98 7.67 35.65
CA ASP A 127 18.01 7.03 36.48
C ASP A 127 19.15 8.02 36.80
N PRO A 128 19.62 8.11 38.06
CA PRO A 128 20.67 9.04 38.45
C PRO A 128 21.97 8.84 37.66
N GLY A 129 22.60 9.93 37.21
CA GLY A 129 23.90 9.90 36.53
C GLY A 129 23.85 9.67 35.01
N GLN A 130 22.66 9.55 34.40
CA GLN A 130 22.52 9.49 32.95
C GLN A 130 23.05 10.76 32.24
N LYS A 131 23.97 10.57 31.27
CA LYS A 131 24.43 11.63 30.37
C LYS A 131 23.69 11.57 29.04
N VAL A 132 22.68 12.43 28.86
CA VAL A 132 21.92 12.51 27.61
C VAL A 132 22.72 13.24 26.54
N THR A 133 23.19 12.50 25.53
CA THR A 133 23.90 13.04 24.36
C THR A 133 23.34 12.45 23.07
N HIS A 134 23.67 13.03 21.91
CA HIS A 134 23.15 12.63 20.60
C HIS A 134 24.26 12.06 19.71
N ARG A 135 23.92 11.12 18.81
CA ARG A 135 24.85 10.72 17.74
C ARG A 135 24.88 11.79 16.66
N ARG A 136 26.04 11.97 16.02
CA ARG A 136 26.13 12.78 14.79
C ARG A 136 25.37 12.03 13.68
N SER A 137 24.18 12.51 13.32
CA SER A 137 23.34 11.94 12.26
C SER A 137 22.49 13.05 11.64
N PHE A 138 21.79 12.74 10.54
CA PHE A 138 20.84 13.65 9.89
C PHE A 138 19.64 13.96 10.81
N ALA A 139 19.21 12.96 11.60
CA ALA A 139 18.34 13.17 12.74
C ALA A 139 19.16 13.38 14.03
N LEU A 140 18.52 13.80 15.13
CA LEU A 140 19.15 13.83 16.47
C LEU A 140 18.77 12.60 17.33
N PRO A 141 19.21 11.38 17.00
CA PRO A 141 18.96 10.22 17.86
C PRO A 141 19.83 10.29 19.11
N MET A 142 19.31 9.79 20.23
CA MET A 142 20.09 9.64 21.45
C MET A 142 21.26 8.67 21.23
N LYS A 143 22.42 9.00 21.79
CA LYS A 143 23.64 8.19 21.68
C LYS A 143 23.48 6.86 22.39
N ASP A 144 22.95 6.94 23.59
CA ASP A 144 22.74 5.85 24.53
C ASP A 144 21.24 5.79 24.90
N PRO A 145 20.72 4.62 25.29
CA PRO A 145 19.34 4.49 25.74
C PRO A 145 19.03 5.41 26.94
N PHE A 146 17.84 6.00 26.93
CA PHE A 146 17.34 6.79 28.06
C PHE A 146 16.71 5.86 29.09
N MET A 147 17.42 5.63 30.19
CA MET A 147 17.04 4.69 31.24
C MET A 147 16.18 5.44 32.25
N VAL A 148 15.03 4.84 32.55
CA VAL A 148 14.04 5.40 33.47
C VAL A 148 13.52 4.31 34.39
N THR A 149 13.31 4.69 35.63
CA THR A 149 12.56 3.93 36.62
C THR A 149 11.07 4.26 36.47
N ILE A 150 10.23 3.24 36.39
CA ILE A 150 8.79 3.38 36.19
C ILE A 150 8.07 2.82 37.41
N GLU A 151 7.27 3.66 38.06
CA GLU A 151 6.41 3.27 39.17
C GLU A 151 4.94 3.48 38.77
N ASN A 152 4.04 2.59 39.18
CA ASN A 152 2.61 2.76 38.93
C ASN A 152 2.09 3.96 39.74
N ARG A 153 1.38 4.87 39.09
CA ARG A 153 0.67 5.94 39.78
C ARG A 153 -0.63 5.35 40.35
N LEU A 154 -0.75 5.30 41.67
CA LEU A 154 -1.99 4.87 42.35
C LEU A 154 -3.14 5.80 41.91
N MET A 155 -4.11 5.24 41.20
CA MET A 155 -5.29 5.97 40.72
C MET A 155 -6.28 6.13 41.88
N PHE A 156 -6.52 7.36 42.34
CA PHE A 156 -7.59 7.65 43.29
C PHE A 156 -8.95 7.48 42.57
N LYS A 157 -9.77 6.54 43.05
CA LYS A 157 -11.16 6.40 42.62
C LYS A 157 -11.95 7.58 43.18
N ARG A 158 -12.54 8.40 42.31
CA ARG A 158 -13.43 9.51 42.70
C ARG A 158 -14.77 8.89 43.11
N THR A 159 -15.02 8.80 44.40
CA THR A 159 -16.35 8.50 44.96
C THR A 159 -16.94 9.79 45.49
N ASP A 160 -18.22 10.00 45.21
CA ASP A 160 -18.94 11.24 45.44
C ASP A 160 -18.77 11.82 46.85
N GLY A 161 -18.55 13.13 46.89
CA GLY A 161 -18.86 14.02 47.99
C GLY A 161 -18.60 13.53 49.42
N ARG A 162 -17.34 13.66 49.86
CA ARG A 162 -16.84 13.90 51.26
C ARG A 162 -15.88 12.81 51.78
N ARG A 163 -14.67 13.30 52.11
CA ARG A 163 -13.52 12.70 52.82
C ARG A 163 -12.69 11.64 52.06
N LEU A 164 -11.47 12.07 51.71
CA LEU A 164 -10.34 11.22 51.29
C LEU A 164 -9.79 10.50 52.53
N ALA A 165 -9.89 9.18 52.57
CA ALA A 165 -9.14 8.33 53.49
C ALA A 165 -8.01 7.62 52.73
N LEU A 166 -6.78 7.80 53.22
CA LEU A 166 -5.58 7.14 52.74
C LEU A 166 -5.58 5.71 53.31
N ILE A 167 -5.85 4.69 52.48
CA ILE A 167 -5.67 3.30 52.89
C ILE A 167 -4.31 2.83 52.37
N CYS A 168 -3.33 2.82 53.27
CA CYS A 168 -2.14 2.00 53.14
C CYS A 168 -2.51 0.58 53.62
N SER A 169 -2.16 -0.45 52.84
CA SER A 169 -2.25 -1.84 53.30
C SER A 169 -1.09 -2.65 52.72
N LYS A 170 -0.07 -2.86 53.56
CA LYS A 170 0.75 -4.07 53.54
C LYS A 170 -0.10 -5.24 54.04
N GLN A 171 -0.19 -6.35 53.28
CA GLN A 171 -0.28 -7.77 53.74
C GLN A 171 -0.86 -8.66 52.61
N THR A 172 -0.05 -9.56 52.03
CA THR A 172 0.02 -11.04 52.25
C THR A 172 -1.24 -11.84 51.88
N SER A 173 -1.08 -12.63 50.80
CA SER A 173 -1.56 -14.00 50.51
C SER A 173 -2.86 -14.57 51.08
N ASP A 174 -3.60 -15.17 50.14
CA ASP A 174 -4.49 -16.33 50.22
C ASP A 174 -5.99 -16.19 50.58
N SER A 175 -6.78 -16.84 49.71
CA SER A 175 -8.19 -17.27 49.79
C SER A 175 -9.32 -16.28 49.42
N ILE A 176 -9.97 -16.58 48.28
CA ILE A 176 -11.43 -16.77 48.04
C ILE A 176 -11.74 -16.45 46.56
N MET A 177 -12.11 -17.49 45.81
CA MET A 177 -12.85 -17.40 44.55
C MET A 177 -14.34 -17.19 44.86
N GLN A 178 -15.00 -16.24 44.17
CA GLN A 178 -16.25 -16.42 43.40
C GLN A 178 -16.92 -15.06 43.18
N GLU A 179 -16.87 -14.60 41.92
CA GLU A 179 -17.98 -14.05 41.12
C GLU A 179 -17.42 -13.28 39.90
N SER A 180 -17.84 -13.70 38.71
CA SER A 180 -17.60 -13.05 37.39
C SER A 180 -18.81 -12.14 37.07
N PRO A 181 -18.76 -11.11 36.17
CA PRO A 181 -17.88 -10.92 35.00
C PRO A 181 -17.40 -9.44 34.77
N PRO A 182 -16.77 -9.02 33.65
CA PRO A 182 -15.79 -9.66 32.74
C PRO A 182 -14.42 -8.89 32.72
N PRO A 183 -13.26 -9.50 32.39
CA PRO A 183 -12.00 -8.75 32.28
C PRO A 183 -11.47 -8.70 30.84
N ILE A 184 -11.67 -7.58 30.16
CA ILE A 184 -10.82 -7.12 29.05
C ILE A 184 -10.03 -5.93 29.61
N PHE A 185 -8.77 -6.16 30.01
CA PHE A 185 -7.60 -5.26 29.83
C PHE A 185 -6.41 -5.43 30.82
N VAL A 186 -6.46 -6.25 31.88
CA VAL A 186 -5.44 -6.11 32.96
C VAL A 186 -4.49 -7.30 33.20
N LYS A 187 -4.61 -8.44 32.51
CA LYS A 187 -3.78 -9.63 32.82
C LYS A 187 -2.54 -9.84 31.93
N ALA A 188 -1.79 -8.78 31.62
CA ALA A 188 -0.52 -8.86 30.87
C ALA A 188 0.71 -8.26 31.58
N LEU A 189 0.59 -7.82 32.85
CA LEU A 189 1.71 -7.21 33.58
C LEU A 189 2.00 -7.79 34.98
N SER A 190 1.47 -8.96 35.34
CA SER A 190 1.72 -9.56 36.67
C SER A 190 2.34 -10.96 36.69
N ILE A 191 3.06 -11.38 35.64
CA ILE A 191 3.85 -12.63 35.66
C ILE A 191 5.28 -12.37 35.18
N ILE A 192 5.96 -11.35 35.73
CA ILE A 192 7.43 -11.27 35.80
C ILE A 192 7.74 -10.48 37.07
N GLY A 193 7.75 -11.14 38.21
CA GLY A 193 8.00 -10.47 39.48
C GLY A 193 7.65 -11.28 40.70
N ASP A 194 8.04 -12.55 40.75
CA ASP A 194 8.30 -13.17 42.05
C ASP A 194 9.30 -14.32 41.94
N LYS A 195 10.14 -14.48 42.97
CA LYS A 195 11.35 -15.33 43.11
C LYS A 195 12.69 -14.72 42.67
N ARG A 196 13.13 -13.68 43.40
CA ARG A 196 14.53 -13.59 43.86
C ARG A 196 14.59 -12.85 45.19
N GLU A 197 14.56 -13.58 46.31
CA GLU A 197 15.33 -13.25 47.50
C GLU A 197 15.41 -14.48 48.42
N GLY A 198 16.63 -14.94 48.71
CA GLY A 198 16.86 -16.17 49.45
C GLY A 198 18.33 -16.56 49.61
N LYS A 199 19.10 -15.68 50.24
CA LYS A 199 20.31 -15.93 51.07
C LYS A 199 21.56 -16.61 50.48
N ASN A 200 22.64 -15.84 50.53
CA ASN A 200 24.03 -16.31 50.66
C ASN A 200 24.23 -17.06 51.99
N SER A 201 24.67 -18.32 51.94
CA SER A 201 25.52 -18.95 52.96
C SER A 201 26.00 -20.33 52.49
N CYS A 202 27.31 -20.49 52.26
CA CYS A 202 28.17 -21.54 52.82
C CYS A 202 29.43 -21.79 51.97
N LEU A 203 30.56 -21.83 52.70
CA LEU A 203 31.92 -22.14 52.26
C LEU A 203 32.19 -23.67 52.28
N ARG A 204 33.17 -24.09 51.47
CA ARG A 204 34.03 -25.30 51.53
C ARG A 204 33.43 -26.70 51.30
N GLY A 205 34.02 -27.43 50.36
CA GLY A 205 33.97 -28.91 50.24
C GLY A 205 34.45 -29.40 48.87
N ASP A 206 35.37 -30.36 48.88
CA ASP A 206 36.21 -30.89 47.78
C ASP A 206 35.49 -31.73 46.68
N PRO A 207 36.20 -32.19 45.61
CA PRO A 207 35.63 -32.57 44.32
C PRO A 207 35.29 -34.06 44.20
N ALA A 208 34.27 -34.39 43.41
CA ALA A 208 34.27 -35.52 42.46
C ALA A 208 32.89 -35.72 41.78
N GLN A 209 32.96 -36.24 40.55
CA GLN A 209 31.94 -36.99 39.78
C GLN A 209 30.90 -36.23 38.92
N ASN A 210 31.21 -36.24 37.62
CA ASN A 210 30.34 -36.40 36.44
C ASN A 210 28.81 -36.45 36.65
N THR A 211 28.09 -35.59 35.91
CA THR A 211 27.11 -36.04 34.91
C THR A 211 26.61 -34.87 34.05
N GLU A 212 26.51 -35.14 32.75
CA GLU A 212 25.94 -34.29 31.71
C GLU A 212 24.46 -33.97 32.01
N LYS A 213 24.12 -32.67 32.09
CA LYS A 213 22.80 -32.06 31.76
C LYS A 213 22.82 -30.61 32.22
N GLY A 214 23.30 -29.70 31.37
CA GLY A 214 23.41 -28.27 31.76
C GLY A 214 23.56 -27.24 30.65
N HIS A 215 23.58 -27.62 29.36
CA HIS A 215 23.82 -26.66 28.27
C HIS A 215 22.56 -26.12 27.54
N ALA A 216 21.35 -26.58 27.85
CA ALA A 216 20.13 -26.16 27.14
C ALA A 216 19.39 -24.95 27.76
N SER A 217 19.66 -24.57 29.02
CA SER A 217 18.85 -23.55 29.71
C SER A 217 19.36 -22.10 29.57
N CYS A 218 20.53 -21.88 28.97
CA CYS A 218 21.15 -20.55 28.89
C CYS A 218 20.94 -19.83 27.53
N GLN A 219 20.43 -20.52 26.50
CA GLN A 219 20.18 -19.93 25.18
C GLN A 219 18.77 -19.31 25.00
N HIS A 220 17.76 -19.75 25.77
CA HIS A 220 16.39 -19.24 25.64
C HIS A 220 16.21 -17.82 26.21
N THR A 221 16.98 -17.42 27.23
CA THR A 221 16.86 -16.09 27.86
C THR A 221 17.53 -14.97 27.04
N LEU A 222 18.49 -15.32 26.18
CA LEU A 222 19.19 -14.39 25.28
C LEU A 222 18.40 -14.07 24.00
N LEU A 223 17.43 -14.91 23.62
CA LEU A 223 16.60 -14.73 22.44
C LEU A 223 15.43 -13.76 22.69
N GLY A 224 14.81 -13.81 23.88
CA GLY A 224 13.73 -12.89 24.27
C GLY A 224 14.17 -11.42 24.38
N ALA A 225 15.41 -11.16 24.79
CA ALA A 225 15.98 -9.80 24.84
C ALA A 225 16.39 -9.26 23.45
N ARG A 226 16.55 -10.13 22.44
CA ARG A 226 16.83 -9.73 21.04
C ARG A 226 15.56 -9.43 20.25
N LEU A 227 14.42 -10.03 20.63
CA LEU A 227 13.12 -9.80 19.99
C LEU A 227 12.47 -8.46 20.37
N SER A 228 12.61 -8.01 21.62
CA SER A 228 12.11 -6.68 22.05
C SER A 228 12.86 -5.51 21.39
N ARG A 229 14.13 -5.72 21.00
CA ARG A 229 14.92 -4.75 20.23
C ARG A 229 14.44 -4.60 18.78
N ARG A 230 13.99 -5.69 18.14
CA ARG A 230 13.51 -5.70 16.75
C ARG A 230 12.10 -5.08 16.59
N ALA A 231 11.24 -5.22 17.59
CA ALA A 231 9.93 -4.56 17.62
C ALA A 231 10.04 -3.01 17.70
N LEU A 232 11.11 -2.49 18.29
CA LEU A 232 11.41 -1.04 18.32
C LEU A 232 11.99 -0.52 16.98
N GLU A 233 12.72 -1.35 16.24
CA GLU A 233 13.29 -1.01 14.93
C GLU A 233 12.22 -0.93 13.82
N ALA A 234 11.17 -1.75 13.90
CA ALA A 234 10.03 -1.72 12.97
C ALA A 234 9.25 -0.39 12.98
N ARG A 235 9.17 0.30 14.13
CA ARG A 235 8.59 1.65 14.24
C ARG A 235 9.42 2.73 13.54
N GLY A 236 10.75 2.56 13.52
CA GLY A 236 11.67 3.44 12.81
C GLY A 236 11.46 3.38 11.30
N LEU A 237 11.38 2.16 10.76
CA LEU A 237 11.17 1.88 9.34
C LEU A 237 9.82 2.38 8.82
N LEU A 238 8.73 2.22 9.58
CA LEU A 238 7.40 2.75 9.26
C LEU A 238 7.40 4.27 9.06
N SER A 239 8.01 4.99 10.00
CA SER A 239 8.06 6.46 9.91
C SER A 239 9.03 6.96 8.83
N GLN A 240 10.02 6.15 8.43
CA GLN A 240 10.97 6.47 7.37
C GLN A 240 10.40 6.18 5.97
N ALA A 241 9.63 5.11 5.81
CA ALA A 241 8.89 4.80 4.58
C ALA A 241 7.84 5.88 4.25
N PHE A 242 7.05 6.30 5.25
CA PHE A 242 6.07 7.39 5.08
C PHE A 242 6.72 8.76 4.83
N ARG A 243 7.89 9.05 5.42
CA ARG A 243 8.61 10.31 5.18
C ARG A 243 9.31 10.36 3.82
N ASN A 244 9.74 9.21 3.30
CA ASN A 244 10.27 9.11 1.94
C ASN A 244 9.14 9.24 0.91
N PHE A 245 7.96 8.67 1.17
CA PHE A 245 6.76 8.82 0.34
C PHE A 245 6.33 10.30 0.16
N ALA A 246 6.37 11.11 1.22
CA ALA A 246 6.02 12.54 1.15
C ALA A 246 7.09 13.43 0.46
N ARG A 247 8.29 12.91 0.21
CA ARG A 247 9.36 13.64 -0.51
C ARG A 247 9.39 13.37 -2.01
N PHE A 248 8.75 12.31 -2.50
CA PHE A 248 8.76 11.91 -3.91
C PHE A 248 7.62 12.52 -4.75
N SER A 249 6.65 13.21 -4.13
CA SER A 249 5.45 13.74 -4.78
C SER A 249 5.57 15.18 -5.33
N THR A 250 6.77 15.75 -5.42
CA THR A 250 6.97 17.02 -6.14
C THR A 250 7.34 16.75 -7.60
N VAL A 251 6.33 16.65 -8.46
CA VAL A 251 6.49 16.75 -9.92
C VAL A 251 7.01 18.15 -10.25
N SER A 252 7.97 18.21 -11.18
CA SER A 252 8.49 19.45 -11.76
C SER A 252 7.42 20.06 -12.66
N GLU A 253 6.79 21.16 -12.22
CA GLU A 253 5.90 21.97 -13.06
C GLU A 253 6.72 22.87 -14.00
N ASN A 254 6.26 22.98 -15.26
CA ASN A 254 6.91 23.77 -16.30
C ASN A 254 6.63 25.28 -16.09
N PRO A 255 7.56 26.20 -16.39
CA PRO A 255 7.42 27.63 -16.05
C PRO A 255 6.31 28.39 -16.81
N THR A 256 5.74 27.80 -17.86
CA THR A 256 4.78 28.46 -18.75
C THR A 256 3.35 28.56 -18.19
N ASP A 257 2.99 27.74 -17.19
CA ASP A 257 1.64 27.76 -16.59
C ASP A 257 1.43 28.91 -15.57
N LEU A 258 2.52 29.59 -15.15
CA LEU A 258 2.47 30.65 -14.15
C LEU A 258 1.89 31.98 -14.66
N ALA A 259 1.79 32.18 -15.97
CA ALA A 259 1.26 33.41 -16.56
C ALA A 259 -0.27 33.42 -16.70
N ALA A 260 -0.92 32.24 -16.80
CA ALA A 260 -2.36 32.12 -17.01
C ALA A 260 -3.19 32.12 -15.71
N ALA A 261 -2.56 31.89 -14.54
CA ALA A 261 -3.24 31.79 -13.25
C ALA A 261 -3.56 33.14 -12.55
N ARG A 262 -3.54 34.26 -13.28
CA ARG A 262 -3.90 35.60 -12.77
C ARG A 262 -5.26 36.07 -13.29
N ALA A 263 -6.33 35.34 -12.99
CA ALA A 263 -7.67 35.92 -12.89
C ALA A 263 -8.61 34.98 -12.12
N GLU A 264 -9.37 35.60 -11.21
CA GLU A 264 -10.51 35.11 -10.41
C GLU A 264 -10.28 34.40 -9.06
N PRO A 265 -10.91 34.90 -7.97
CA PRO A 265 -10.90 34.26 -6.66
C PRO A 265 -12.05 33.24 -6.54
N GLN A 266 -11.77 31.94 -6.63
CA GLN A 266 -12.73 30.89 -6.29
C GLN A 266 -12.55 30.40 -4.84
N GLY A 267 -13.68 30.26 -4.14
CA GLY A 267 -13.77 29.94 -2.73
C GLY A 267 -13.15 28.60 -2.31
N ILE A 268 -12.83 28.52 -1.02
CA ILE A 268 -12.21 27.38 -0.34
C ILE A 268 -13.19 26.19 -0.36
N SER A 269 -13.13 25.36 -1.40
CA SER A 269 -13.62 23.98 -1.39
C SER A 269 -12.41 23.06 -1.40
N SER A 270 -12.27 22.21 -0.38
CA SER A 270 -11.16 21.27 -0.23
C SER A 270 -11.29 20.11 -1.24
N LYS A 271 -10.99 20.36 -2.52
CA LYS A 271 -10.84 19.29 -3.51
C LYS A 271 -9.52 18.55 -3.22
N MET A 272 -9.59 17.33 -2.69
CA MET A 272 -8.45 16.41 -2.70
C MET A 272 -8.09 16.14 -4.16
N ASN A 273 -6.81 16.26 -4.55
CA ASN A 273 -6.35 16.05 -5.93
C ASN A 273 -6.91 14.73 -6.48
N SER A 274 -7.60 14.78 -7.64
CA SER A 274 -8.33 13.65 -8.25
C SER A 274 -7.48 12.38 -8.39
N PHE A 275 -6.18 12.57 -8.63
CA PHE A 275 -5.16 11.54 -8.65
C PHE A 275 -5.13 10.67 -7.37
N TYR A 276 -5.17 11.27 -6.18
CA TYR A 276 -5.11 10.51 -4.93
C TYR A 276 -6.38 9.69 -4.70
N VAL A 277 -7.54 10.19 -5.12
CA VAL A 277 -8.83 9.46 -4.97
C VAL A 277 -8.80 8.16 -5.76
N ARG A 278 -8.24 8.16 -6.97
CA ARG A 278 -8.12 6.97 -7.83
C ARG A 278 -7.06 6.00 -7.33
N GLY A 279 -5.93 6.54 -6.87
CA GLY A 279 -4.87 5.73 -6.26
C GLY A 279 -5.28 4.99 -4.99
N VAL A 280 -6.01 5.65 -4.08
CA VAL A 280 -6.48 5.00 -2.83
C VAL A 280 -7.46 3.87 -3.11
N GLY A 281 -8.19 3.96 -4.22
CA GLY A 281 -8.99 2.87 -4.74
C GLY A 281 -8.18 1.60 -5.07
N PHE A 282 -7.15 1.74 -5.91
CA PHE A 282 -6.22 0.63 -6.22
C PHE A 282 -5.48 0.08 -5.00
N PHE A 283 -5.15 0.95 -4.03
CA PHE A 283 -4.62 0.51 -2.74
C PHE A 283 -5.59 -0.44 -2.03
N ASN A 284 -6.88 -0.10 -2.00
CA ASN A 284 -7.92 -0.89 -1.35
C ASN A 284 -8.13 -2.25 -2.04
N ASP A 285 -8.13 -2.25 -3.37
CA ASP A 285 -8.22 -3.46 -4.18
C ASP A 285 -7.07 -4.43 -3.87
N ALA A 286 -5.84 -3.91 -3.87
CA ALA A 286 -4.67 -4.70 -3.56
C ALA A 286 -4.67 -5.20 -2.11
N TYR A 287 -5.12 -4.37 -1.17
CA TYR A 287 -5.29 -4.79 0.23
C TYR A 287 -6.16 -6.06 0.31
N TYR A 288 -7.34 -6.05 -0.32
CA TYR A 288 -8.27 -7.18 -0.28
C TYR A 288 -7.77 -8.43 -1.03
N LEU A 289 -7.01 -8.24 -2.11
CA LEU A 289 -6.38 -9.36 -2.83
C LEU A 289 -5.30 -10.03 -1.97
N PHE A 290 -4.40 -9.24 -1.37
CA PHE A 290 -3.22 -9.76 -0.67
C PHE A 290 -3.45 -10.11 0.80
N VAL A 291 -4.47 -9.55 1.47
CA VAL A 291 -4.81 -9.92 2.86
C VAL A 291 -5.16 -11.40 2.99
N MET A 292 -5.59 -12.03 1.89
CA MET A 292 -5.86 -13.46 1.84
C MET A 292 -4.60 -14.30 2.12
N ASN A 293 -3.40 -13.80 1.82
CA ASN A 293 -2.15 -14.50 2.14
C ASN A 293 -1.98 -14.72 3.65
N VAL A 294 -2.53 -13.82 4.48
CA VAL A 294 -2.53 -13.97 5.95
C VAL A 294 -3.76 -14.76 6.40
N ILE A 295 -4.94 -14.41 5.88
CA ILE A 295 -6.21 -15.04 6.28
C ILE A 295 -6.19 -16.54 5.98
N ASN A 296 -5.61 -16.98 4.87
CA ASN A 296 -5.45 -18.39 4.56
C ASN A 296 -4.75 -19.17 5.68
N VAL A 297 -3.69 -18.60 6.26
CA VAL A 297 -2.92 -19.26 7.32
C VAL A 297 -3.71 -19.24 8.63
N VAL A 298 -4.37 -18.13 8.95
CA VAL A 298 -5.25 -18.02 10.12
C VAL A 298 -6.41 -19.01 10.05
N LEU A 299 -7.03 -19.20 8.87
CA LEU A 299 -8.13 -20.15 8.68
C LEU A 299 -7.67 -21.60 8.74
N THR A 300 -6.47 -21.92 8.23
CA THR A 300 -5.86 -23.25 8.40
C THR A 300 -5.65 -23.57 9.88
N GLU A 301 -5.09 -22.62 10.65
CA GLU A 301 -4.91 -22.79 12.10
C GLU A 301 -6.25 -22.92 12.84
N GLN A 302 -7.26 -22.13 12.47
CA GLN A 302 -8.55 -22.10 13.16
C GLN A 302 -9.40 -23.37 12.93
N TYR A 303 -9.48 -23.82 11.68
CA TYR A 303 -10.41 -24.90 11.28
C TYR A 303 -9.73 -26.24 11.07
N GLY A 304 -8.39 -26.29 11.04
CA GLY A 304 -7.62 -27.48 10.71
C GLY A 304 -7.74 -27.88 9.24
N GLU A 305 -6.86 -28.78 8.82
CA GLU A 305 -6.78 -29.24 7.41
C GLU A 305 -7.96 -30.11 6.98
N ASP A 306 -8.68 -30.73 7.93
CA ASP A 306 -9.86 -31.56 7.65
C ASP A 306 -11.07 -30.74 7.16
N ILE A 307 -11.19 -29.50 7.63
CA ILE A 307 -12.29 -28.60 7.28
C ILE A 307 -11.83 -27.57 6.24
N TYR A 308 -10.67 -26.96 6.45
CA TYR A 308 -10.06 -26.01 5.52
C TYR A 308 -9.04 -26.71 4.61
N THR A 309 -9.55 -27.69 3.86
CA THR A 309 -8.76 -28.50 2.91
C THR A 309 -8.10 -27.62 1.84
N SER A 310 -7.06 -28.14 1.18
CA SER A 310 -6.40 -27.45 0.05
C SER A 310 -7.38 -27.00 -1.02
N SER A 311 -8.40 -27.82 -1.31
CA SER A 311 -9.48 -27.49 -2.26
C SER A 311 -10.32 -26.30 -1.79
N MET A 312 -10.72 -26.28 -0.50
CA MET A 312 -11.49 -25.16 0.05
C MET A 312 -10.66 -23.87 0.08
N LYS A 313 -9.41 -23.94 0.55
CA LYS A 313 -8.46 -22.82 0.56
C LYS A 313 -8.31 -22.18 -0.82
N SER A 314 -8.17 -23.02 -1.84
CA SER A 314 -8.05 -22.57 -3.22
C SER A 314 -9.36 -21.96 -3.73
N THR A 315 -10.51 -22.56 -3.39
CA THR A 315 -11.85 -22.03 -3.72
C THR A 315 -12.10 -20.65 -3.11
N VAL A 316 -11.80 -20.45 -1.82
CA VAL A 316 -11.93 -19.13 -1.15
C VAL A 316 -11.02 -18.10 -1.81
N SER A 317 -9.79 -18.48 -2.14
CA SER A 317 -8.82 -17.58 -2.76
C SER A 317 -9.22 -17.21 -4.20
N ALA A 318 -9.72 -18.16 -4.98
CA ALA A 318 -10.09 -17.94 -6.38
C ALA A 318 -11.42 -17.20 -6.57
N ALA A 319 -12.35 -17.28 -5.62
CA ALA A 319 -13.66 -16.62 -5.73
C ALA A 319 -13.55 -15.12 -6.03
N VAL A 320 -12.59 -14.43 -5.39
CA VAL A 320 -12.35 -12.99 -5.64
C VAL A 320 -11.79 -12.74 -7.05
N LEU A 321 -10.96 -13.65 -7.57
CA LEU A 321 -10.38 -13.53 -8.91
C LEU A 321 -11.44 -13.74 -9.99
N ILE A 322 -12.31 -14.74 -9.81
CA ILE A 322 -13.44 -15.00 -10.71
C ILE A 322 -14.42 -13.81 -10.66
N GLY A 323 -14.72 -13.30 -9.46
CA GLY A 323 -15.50 -12.08 -9.30
C GLY A 323 -14.84 -10.90 -10.03
N ALA A 324 -13.52 -10.76 -9.93
CA ALA A 324 -12.78 -9.71 -10.61
C ALA A 324 -12.86 -9.81 -12.15
N VAL A 325 -12.79 -11.01 -12.72
CA VAL A 325 -13.02 -11.22 -14.16
C VAL A 325 -14.41 -10.71 -14.57
N VAL A 326 -15.46 -11.09 -13.82
CA VAL A 326 -16.82 -10.63 -14.08
C VAL A 326 -16.92 -9.10 -13.97
N GLY A 327 -16.32 -8.52 -12.93
CA GLY A 327 -16.28 -7.08 -12.72
C GLY A 327 -15.57 -6.32 -13.84
N GLN A 328 -14.40 -6.80 -14.29
CA GLN A 328 -13.62 -6.18 -15.36
C GLN A 328 -14.35 -6.18 -16.69
N LEU A 329 -15.02 -7.28 -17.05
CA LEU A 329 -15.81 -7.38 -18.27
C LEU A 329 -17.06 -6.47 -18.20
N LEU A 330 -17.79 -6.53 -17.08
CA LEU A 330 -19.02 -5.77 -16.89
C LEU A 330 -18.73 -4.26 -16.85
N PHE A 331 -17.90 -3.80 -15.92
CA PHE A 331 -17.66 -2.37 -15.73
C PHE A 331 -16.67 -1.77 -16.73
N GLY A 332 -15.87 -2.59 -17.41
CA GLY A 332 -15.14 -2.16 -18.60
C GLY A 332 -16.10 -1.71 -19.71
N TYR A 333 -17.12 -2.53 -20.01
CA TYR A 333 -18.15 -2.16 -20.97
C TYR A 333 -19.03 -0.99 -20.48
N LEU A 334 -19.55 -1.09 -19.25
CA LEU A 334 -20.41 -0.03 -18.69
C LEU A 334 -19.67 1.31 -18.55
N GLY A 335 -18.35 1.29 -18.33
CA GLY A 335 -17.52 2.49 -18.25
C GLY A 335 -17.52 3.32 -19.54
N ASP A 336 -17.61 2.66 -20.70
CA ASP A 336 -17.68 3.32 -22.01
C ASP A 336 -19.11 3.72 -22.42
N VAL A 337 -20.13 3.08 -21.83
CA VAL A 337 -21.54 3.35 -22.08
C VAL A 337 -22.09 4.45 -21.17
N PHE A 338 -21.91 4.33 -19.85
CA PHE A 338 -22.52 5.18 -18.83
C PHE A 338 -21.53 6.18 -18.17
N GLY A 339 -20.25 6.15 -18.55
CA GLY A 339 -19.22 7.04 -18.03
C GLY A 339 -18.46 6.47 -16.85
N ARG A 340 -17.35 7.11 -16.48
CA ARG A 340 -16.41 6.55 -15.50
C ARG A 340 -16.93 6.81 -14.08
N ARG A 341 -17.50 7.99 -13.80
CA ARG A 341 -17.94 8.37 -12.44
C ARG A 341 -19.00 7.45 -11.88
N VAL A 342 -20.10 7.24 -12.61
CA VAL A 342 -21.25 6.45 -12.13
C VAL A 342 -20.82 5.02 -11.82
N ASN A 343 -20.03 4.43 -12.72
CA ASN A 343 -19.52 3.09 -12.55
C ASN A 343 -18.50 2.98 -11.41
N MET A 344 -17.62 3.98 -11.20
CA MET A 344 -16.70 3.99 -10.05
C MET A 344 -17.41 4.11 -8.70
N ILE A 345 -18.57 4.77 -8.66
CA ILE A 345 -19.42 4.84 -7.46
C ILE A 345 -20.07 3.46 -7.22
N ALA A 346 -20.61 2.83 -8.27
CA ALA A 346 -21.21 1.51 -8.19
C ALA A 346 -20.20 0.44 -7.71
N THR A 347 -18.97 0.44 -8.25
CA THR A 347 -17.92 -0.48 -7.81
C THR A 347 -17.50 -0.24 -6.37
N CYS A 348 -17.45 1.02 -5.90
CA CYS A 348 -17.22 1.32 -4.48
C CYS A 348 -18.28 0.73 -3.57
N PHE A 349 -19.56 0.80 -3.93
CA PHE A 349 -20.62 0.17 -3.13
C PHE A 349 -20.46 -1.34 -3.08
N LEU A 350 -20.09 -1.98 -4.20
CA LEU A 350 -19.79 -3.41 -4.23
C LEU A 350 -18.58 -3.78 -3.37
N LEU A 351 -17.53 -2.95 -3.35
CA LEU A 351 -16.35 -3.14 -2.50
C LEU A 351 -16.71 -3.05 -1.01
N ILE A 352 -17.45 -2.00 -0.61
CA ILE A 352 -17.89 -1.80 0.78
C ILE A 352 -18.80 -2.95 1.20
N PHE A 353 -19.80 -3.27 0.38
CA PHE A 353 -20.76 -4.33 0.66
C PHE A 353 -20.08 -5.70 0.74
N GLY A 354 -19.26 -6.06 -0.26
CA GLY A 354 -18.50 -7.30 -0.28
C GLY A 354 -17.52 -7.42 0.90
N GLY A 355 -16.86 -6.32 1.28
CA GLY A 355 -15.98 -6.25 2.45
C GLY A 355 -16.73 -6.52 3.75
N ILE A 356 -17.89 -5.87 3.94
CA ILE A 356 -18.77 -6.12 5.09
C ILE A 356 -19.25 -7.56 5.11
N LEU A 357 -19.68 -8.12 3.96
CA LEU A 357 -20.09 -9.53 3.87
C LEU A 357 -18.96 -10.48 4.27
N CYS A 358 -17.71 -10.19 3.86
CA CYS A 358 -16.56 -10.99 4.28
C CYS A 358 -16.37 -10.90 5.81
N THR A 359 -16.44 -9.70 6.39
CA THR A 359 -16.31 -9.48 7.85
C THR A 359 -17.39 -10.18 8.67
N VAL A 360 -18.64 -10.17 8.22
CA VAL A 360 -19.80 -10.73 8.96
C VAL A 360 -20.15 -12.15 8.54
N SER A 361 -19.32 -12.79 7.72
CA SER A 361 -19.58 -14.13 7.19
C SER A 361 -19.85 -15.14 8.31
N TYR A 362 -21.03 -15.77 8.27
CA TYR A 362 -21.45 -16.77 9.25
C TYR A 362 -22.50 -17.69 8.61
N GLY A 363 -22.25 -19.00 8.65
CA GLY A 363 -23.13 -20.00 8.04
C GLY A 363 -23.59 -21.10 9.00
N GLY A 364 -23.61 -20.83 10.33
CA GLY A 364 -24.03 -21.78 11.37
C GLY A 364 -23.06 -22.93 11.65
N SER A 365 -22.27 -23.36 10.65
CA SER A 365 -21.21 -24.36 10.75
C SER A 365 -19.91 -23.83 10.14
N ALA A 366 -18.76 -24.42 10.48
CA ALA A 366 -17.47 -24.03 9.90
C ALA A 366 -17.47 -24.08 8.36
N LYS A 367 -17.95 -25.19 7.78
CA LYS A 367 -18.10 -25.33 6.32
C LYS A 367 -19.10 -24.32 5.73
N GLY A 368 -20.22 -24.07 6.42
CA GLY A 368 -21.19 -23.06 5.99
C GLY A 368 -20.60 -21.65 5.97
N THR A 369 -19.82 -21.29 7.00
CA THR A 369 -19.11 -20.01 7.07
C THR A 369 -18.09 -19.85 5.93
N LEU A 370 -17.34 -20.91 5.60
CA LEU A 370 -16.39 -20.90 4.49
C LEU A 370 -17.09 -20.71 3.13
N TRP A 371 -18.21 -21.40 2.88
CA TRP A 371 -18.98 -21.21 1.66
C TRP A 371 -19.64 -19.82 1.57
N PHE A 372 -20.12 -19.29 2.71
CA PHE A 372 -20.58 -17.90 2.75
C PHE A 372 -19.43 -16.95 2.38
N LEU A 373 -18.24 -17.18 2.92
CA LEU A 373 -17.05 -16.39 2.62
C LEU A 373 -16.67 -16.47 1.13
N VAL A 374 -16.81 -17.63 0.48
CA VAL A 374 -16.64 -17.78 -0.98
C VAL A 374 -17.57 -16.82 -1.73
N VAL A 375 -18.87 -16.82 -1.40
CA VAL A 375 -19.85 -15.94 -2.06
C VAL A 375 -19.56 -14.46 -1.78
N ALA A 376 -19.25 -14.12 -0.53
CA ALA A 376 -18.89 -12.75 -0.14
C ALA A 376 -17.65 -12.25 -0.91
N ARG A 377 -16.63 -13.11 -1.07
CA ARG A 377 -15.42 -12.80 -1.82
C ARG A 377 -15.67 -12.67 -3.31
N PHE A 378 -16.59 -13.45 -3.87
CA PHE A 378 -17.01 -13.27 -5.27
C PHE A 378 -17.64 -11.89 -5.48
N VAL A 379 -18.56 -11.46 -4.61
CA VAL A 379 -19.17 -10.13 -4.67
C VAL A 379 -18.13 -9.01 -4.52
N LEU A 380 -17.24 -9.14 -3.53
CA LEU A 380 -16.10 -8.23 -3.35
C LEU A 380 -15.24 -8.17 -4.62
N GLY A 381 -14.98 -9.33 -5.23
CA GLY A 381 -14.24 -9.48 -6.47
C GLY A 381 -14.84 -8.68 -7.61
N ILE A 382 -16.17 -8.67 -7.78
CA ILE A 382 -16.83 -7.86 -8.82
C ILE A 382 -16.50 -6.36 -8.63
N GLY A 383 -16.52 -5.88 -7.39
CA GLY A 383 -16.12 -4.50 -7.06
C GLY A 383 -14.66 -4.21 -7.44
N ILE A 384 -13.74 -5.06 -7.01
CA ILE A 384 -12.30 -4.97 -7.34
C ILE A 384 -12.11 -4.97 -8.86
N GLY A 385 -12.73 -5.93 -9.54
CA GLY A 385 -12.60 -6.08 -10.98
C GLY A 385 -13.09 -4.87 -11.75
N GLY A 386 -14.24 -4.31 -11.36
CA GLY A 386 -14.78 -3.16 -12.06
C GLY A 386 -13.98 -1.89 -11.87
N GLU A 387 -13.29 -1.77 -10.74
CA GLU A 387 -12.44 -0.63 -10.45
C GLU A 387 -11.21 -0.55 -11.36
N TYR A 388 -10.63 -1.69 -11.73
CA TYR A 388 -9.42 -1.76 -12.57
C TYR A 388 -9.53 -0.95 -13.87
N PRO A 389 -10.46 -1.26 -14.80
CA PRO A 389 -10.54 -0.56 -16.08
C PRO A 389 -10.99 0.89 -15.92
N LEU A 390 -11.79 1.21 -14.89
CA LEU A 390 -12.29 2.57 -14.66
C LEU A 390 -11.22 3.50 -14.10
N ALA A 391 -10.48 3.07 -13.08
CA ALA A 391 -9.42 3.85 -12.48
C ALA A 391 -8.22 3.98 -13.43
N ALA A 392 -7.92 2.95 -14.22
CA ALA A 392 -6.90 3.01 -15.26
C ALA A 392 -7.27 4.05 -16.35
N SER A 393 -8.49 3.96 -16.90
CA SER A 393 -8.95 4.84 -17.98
C SER A 393 -9.09 6.29 -17.51
N SER A 394 -9.72 6.51 -16.35
CA SER A 394 -9.90 7.85 -15.81
C SER A 394 -8.58 8.52 -15.42
N THR A 395 -7.59 7.78 -14.91
CA THR A 395 -6.26 8.33 -14.63
C THR A 395 -5.53 8.71 -15.91
N ALA A 396 -5.66 7.90 -16.97
CA ALA A 396 -5.07 8.21 -18.25
C ALA A 396 -5.71 9.44 -18.90
N GLU A 397 -7.03 9.59 -18.78
CA GLU A 397 -7.83 10.67 -19.37
C GLU A 397 -7.61 12.04 -18.71
N ASP A 398 -7.26 12.09 -17.43
CA ASP A 398 -6.97 13.33 -16.71
C ASP A 398 -5.57 13.89 -16.99
N ALA A 399 -4.74 13.19 -17.76
CA ALA A 399 -3.37 13.60 -18.03
C ALA A 399 -3.31 14.62 -19.18
N THR A 400 -2.53 15.68 -18.99
CA THR A 400 -2.37 16.76 -19.97
C THR A 400 -1.32 16.46 -21.04
N SER A 401 -0.43 15.50 -20.75
CA SER A 401 0.63 15.06 -21.67
C SER A 401 0.83 13.55 -21.59
N VAL A 402 1.45 12.98 -22.63
CA VAL A 402 1.78 11.55 -22.69
C VAL A 402 2.72 11.13 -21.57
N SER A 403 3.73 11.95 -21.27
CA SER A 403 4.67 11.69 -20.17
C SER A 403 3.94 11.64 -18.82
N GLU A 404 3.04 12.59 -18.59
CA GLU A 404 2.23 12.64 -17.37
C GLU A 404 1.26 11.45 -17.28
N ARG A 405 0.61 11.07 -18.39
CA ARG A 405 -0.27 9.91 -18.48
C ARG A 405 0.44 8.66 -17.99
N ASN A 406 1.62 8.38 -18.54
CA ASN A 406 2.38 7.18 -18.21
C ASN A 406 2.80 7.18 -16.73
N THR A 407 3.29 8.31 -16.20
CA THR A 407 3.69 8.42 -14.80
C THR A 407 2.50 8.32 -13.84
N ARG A 408 1.37 8.98 -14.13
CA ARG A 408 0.18 8.95 -13.26
C ARG A 408 -0.45 7.56 -13.21
N VAL A 409 -0.61 6.89 -14.35
CA VAL A 409 -1.13 5.51 -14.38
C VAL A 409 -0.19 4.57 -13.65
N ALA A 410 1.12 4.70 -13.85
CA ALA A 410 2.13 3.91 -13.15
C ALA A 410 2.13 4.13 -11.62
N LEU A 411 2.04 5.38 -11.17
CA LEU A 411 1.94 5.71 -9.75
C LEU A 411 0.64 5.18 -9.13
N THR A 412 -0.47 5.27 -9.85
CA THR A 412 -1.76 4.71 -9.42
C THR A 412 -1.63 3.20 -9.18
N PHE A 413 -1.02 2.48 -10.12
CA PHE A 413 -0.77 1.05 -9.98
C PHE A 413 0.25 0.72 -8.88
N SER A 414 1.25 1.58 -8.64
CA SER A 414 2.26 1.35 -7.57
C SER A 414 1.67 1.23 -6.17
N LEU A 415 0.45 1.78 -5.96
CA LEU A 415 -0.29 1.61 -4.71
C LEU A 415 -0.76 0.17 -4.47
N GLN A 416 -0.68 -0.70 -5.49
CA GLN A 416 -0.80 -2.14 -5.30
C GLN A 416 0.24 -2.68 -4.31
N GLY A 417 1.51 -2.28 -4.46
CA GLY A 417 2.57 -2.68 -3.55
C GLY A 417 2.34 -2.17 -2.12
N VAL A 418 1.83 -0.94 -1.99
CA VAL A 418 1.49 -0.34 -0.68
C VAL A 418 0.32 -1.07 -0.02
N GLY A 419 -0.71 -1.44 -0.79
CA GLY A 419 -1.85 -2.24 -0.32
C GLY A 419 -1.40 -3.62 0.16
N SER A 420 -0.55 -4.29 -0.63
CA SER A 420 0.05 -5.59 -0.27
C SER A 420 0.85 -5.53 1.02
N LEU A 421 1.74 -4.53 1.15
CA LEU A 421 2.52 -4.32 2.37
C LEU A 421 1.62 -4.03 3.58
N THR A 422 0.59 -3.19 3.41
CA THR A 422 -0.34 -2.86 4.50
C THR A 422 -1.12 -4.08 4.96
N ALA A 423 -1.58 -4.92 4.03
CA ALA A 423 -2.25 -6.18 4.34
C ALA A 423 -1.34 -7.14 5.13
N ALA A 424 -0.08 -7.31 4.69
CA ALA A 424 0.88 -8.14 5.40
C ALA A 424 1.20 -7.60 6.80
N MET A 425 1.41 -6.28 6.93
CA MET A 425 1.76 -5.65 8.20
C MET A 425 0.62 -5.68 9.22
N LEU A 426 -0.61 -5.36 8.80
CA LEU A 426 -1.78 -5.45 9.67
C LEU A 426 -2.08 -6.90 10.06
N GLY A 427 -1.92 -7.83 9.12
CA GLY A 427 -2.04 -9.26 9.38
C GLY A 427 -1.07 -9.74 10.45
N ASN A 428 0.22 -9.44 10.30
CA ASN A 428 1.24 -9.75 11.29
C ASN A 428 0.93 -9.11 12.65
N LEU A 429 0.59 -7.82 12.67
CA LEU A 429 0.28 -7.09 13.91
C LEU A 429 -0.89 -7.72 14.68
N LEU A 430 -1.97 -8.08 13.99
CA LEU A 430 -3.15 -8.69 14.63
C LEU A 430 -2.87 -10.10 15.12
N VAL A 431 -2.10 -10.89 14.35
CA VAL A 431 -1.65 -12.21 14.77
C VAL A 431 -0.78 -12.11 16.03
N GLU A 432 0.23 -11.23 16.06
CA GLU A 432 1.08 -11.02 17.24
C GLU A 432 0.28 -10.54 18.47
N ALA A 433 -0.77 -9.73 18.26
CA ALA A 433 -1.59 -9.21 19.34
C ALA A 433 -2.60 -10.21 19.91
N LEU A 434 -3.16 -11.09 19.08
CA LEU A 434 -4.32 -11.93 19.43
C LEU A 434 -4.06 -13.44 19.40
N ALA A 435 -3.06 -13.89 18.65
CA ALA A 435 -2.70 -15.29 18.46
C ALA A 435 -1.21 -15.49 18.76
N ASN A 436 -0.83 -15.39 20.05
CA ASN A 436 0.54 -15.50 20.54
C ASN A 436 0.66 -16.59 21.63
N SER A 437 0.04 -17.73 21.39
CA SER A 437 0.05 -18.86 22.33
C SER A 437 0.32 -20.16 21.59
N ASP A 438 0.90 -21.14 22.27
CA ASP A 438 1.24 -22.45 21.67
C ASP A 438 -0.02 -23.19 21.16
N VAL A 439 -1.17 -22.95 21.80
CA VAL A 439 -2.49 -23.34 21.30
C VAL A 439 -3.32 -22.06 21.17
N ASN A 440 -3.67 -21.70 19.94
CA ASN A 440 -4.43 -20.49 19.68
C ASN A 440 -5.93 -20.73 19.90
N ASP A 441 -6.57 -19.81 20.62
CA ASP A 441 -8.03 -19.86 20.84
C ASP A 441 -8.77 -19.57 19.51
N PRO A 442 -9.66 -20.47 19.04
CA PRO A 442 -10.39 -20.28 17.79
C PRO A 442 -11.18 -18.98 17.75
N GLY A 443 -11.72 -18.51 18.89
CA GLY A 443 -12.44 -17.24 18.97
C GLY A 443 -11.55 -16.03 18.68
N ARG A 444 -10.28 -16.06 19.12
CA ARG A 444 -9.31 -14.98 18.84
C ARG A 444 -8.84 -14.99 17.38
N LEU A 445 -8.63 -16.17 16.81
CA LEU A 445 -8.33 -16.31 15.38
C LEU A 445 -9.50 -15.80 14.52
N GLU A 446 -10.73 -16.05 14.96
CA GLU A 446 -11.92 -15.52 14.30
C GLU A 446 -11.94 -13.99 14.27
N ILE A 447 -11.61 -13.36 15.40
CA ILE A 447 -11.49 -11.90 15.48
C ILE A 447 -10.43 -11.38 14.49
N VAL A 448 -9.28 -12.07 14.37
CA VAL A 448 -8.19 -11.63 13.49
C VAL A 448 -8.65 -11.50 12.03
N TRP A 449 -9.19 -12.57 11.43
CA TRP A 449 -9.54 -12.52 10.01
C TRP A 449 -10.77 -11.63 9.73
N ARG A 450 -11.73 -11.54 10.66
CA ARG A 450 -12.86 -10.62 10.55
C ARG A 450 -12.42 -9.16 10.58
N LEU A 451 -11.53 -8.79 11.52
CA LEU A 451 -10.96 -7.46 11.59
C LEU A 451 -10.15 -7.11 10.35
N LEU A 452 -9.38 -8.05 9.81
CA LEU A 452 -8.64 -7.84 8.55
C LEU A 452 -9.58 -7.48 7.40
N PHE A 453 -10.69 -8.18 7.21
CA PHE A 453 -11.67 -7.76 6.20
C PHE A 453 -12.33 -6.41 6.52
N GLY A 454 -12.63 -6.16 7.80
CA GLY A 454 -13.34 -4.96 8.25
C GLY A 454 -12.50 -3.69 8.12
N LEU A 455 -11.20 -3.78 8.38
CA LEU A 455 -10.26 -2.67 8.23
C LEU A 455 -10.12 -2.22 6.77
N GLY A 456 -10.29 -3.13 5.80
CA GLY A 456 -10.35 -2.79 4.38
C GLY A 456 -11.57 -1.94 4.00
N VAL A 457 -12.66 -1.98 4.78
CA VAL A 457 -13.87 -1.18 4.45
C VAL A 457 -13.62 0.31 4.67
N ILE A 458 -12.73 0.66 5.61
CA ILE A 458 -12.43 2.05 5.97
C ILE A 458 -11.91 2.87 4.78
N PRO A 459 -10.81 2.48 4.10
CA PRO A 459 -10.35 3.21 2.92
C PRO A 459 -11.39 3.21 1.79
N ALA A 460 -12.17 2.14 1.62
CA ALA A 460 -13.25 2.10 0.62
C ALA A 460 -14.33 3.16 0.88
N CYS A 461 -14.75 3.35 2.13
CA CYS A 461 -15.69 4.41 2.52
C CYS A 461 -15.14 5.81 2.26
N ILE A 462 -13.86 6.04 2.57
CA ILE A 462 -13.19 7.33 2.30
C ILE A 462 -13.19 7.61 0.79
N VAL A 463 -12.80 6.63 -0.02
CA VAL A 463 -12.80 6.76 -1.49
C VAL A 463 -14.20 7.01 -2.03
N CYS A 464 -15.22 6.29 -1.52
CA CYS A 464 -16.60 6.47 -1.93
C CYS A 464 -17.09 7.90 -1.70
N TYR A 465 -16.79 8.49 -0.54
CA TYR A 465 -17.11 9.90 -0.25
C TYR A 465 -16.54 10.85 -1.31
N TYR A 466 -15.24 10.71 -1.62
CA TYR A 466 -14.61 11.58 -2.62
C TYR A 466 -15.09 11.31 -4.05
N ARG A 467 -15.43 10.06 -4.40
CA ARG A 467 -15.99 9.71 -5.72
C ARG A 467 -17.38 10.26 -5.95
N ILE A 468 -18.22 10.32 -4.91
CA ILE A 468 -19.54 10.95 -5.01
C ILE A 468 -19.40 12.43 -5.38
N THR A 469 -18.37 13.10 -4.84
CA THR A 469 -18.08 14.52 -5.12
C THR A 469 -17.22 14.77 -6.37
N ALA A 470 -16.70 13.72 -7.01
CA ALA A 470 -15.84 13.85 -8.19
C ALA A 470 -16.67 14.21 -9.43
N GLU A 471 -16.08 14.98 -10.35
CA GLU A 471 -16.66 15.28 -11.66
C GLU A 471 -16.25 14.22 -12.70
N GLU A 472 -17.03 14.07 -13.76
CA GLU A 472 -16.69 13.18 -14.89
C GLU A 472 -15.47 13.72 -15.66
N THR A 473 -14.69 12.84 -16.31
CA THR A 473 -13.49 13.24 -17.06
C THR A 473 -13.86 14.10 -18.27
N ASP A 474 -13.11 15.17 -18.53
CA ASP A 474 -13.40 16.07 -19.65
C ASP A 474 -13.22 15.36 -21.00
N ALA A 475 -12.30 14.40 -21.08
CA ALA A 475 -12.14 13.53 -22.24
C ALA A 475 -13.42 12.70 -22.53
N TYR A 476 -14.08 12.17 -21.49
CA TYR A 476 -15.34 11.45 -21.68
C TYR A 476 -16.49 12.40 -22.04
N LYS A 477 -16.57 13.59 -21.43
CA LYS A 477 -17.57 14.61 -21.80
C LYS A 477 -17.42 15.01 -23.27
N ALA A 478 -16.19 15.26 -23.74
CA ALA A 478 -15.92 15.58 -25.13
C ALA A 478 -16.32 14.45 -26.09
N VAL A 479 -16.12 13.18 -25.71
CA VAL A 479 -16.61 12.02 -26.46
C VAL A 479 -18.15 11.96 -26.47
N ALA A 480 -18.81 12.24 -25.34
CA ALA A 480 -20.27 12.26 -25.27
C ALA A 480 -20.86 13.39 -26.12
N GLU A 481 -20.28 14.58 -26.09
CA GLU A 481 -20.66 15.71 -26.94
C GLU A 481 -20.47 15.40 -28.42
N ARG A 482 -19.33 14.80 -28.80
CA ARG A 482 -19.10 14.33 -30.18
C ARG A 482 -20.08 13.24 -30.59
N ARG A 483 -20.41 12.29 -29.71
CA ARG A 483 -21.44 11.26 -29.97
C ARG A 483 -22.80 11.89 -30.24
N LEU A 484 -23.20 12.89 -29.45
CA LEU A 484 -24.45 13.62 -29.66
C LEU A 484 -24.45 14.41 -30.97
N ALA A 485 -23.32 15.05 -31.32
CA ALA A 485 -23.16 15.76 -32.58
C ALA A 485 -23.22 14.80 -33.80
N THR A 486 -22.64 13.61 -33.71
CA THR A 486 -22.67 12.58 -34.76
C THR A 486 -24.01 11.84 -34.84
N GLN A 487 -24.72 11.68 -33.72
CA GLN A 487 -26.09 11.13 -33.69
C GLN A 487 -27.11 12.02 -34.41
N ALA A 488 -26.81 13.32 -34.58
CA ALA A 488 -27.64 14.23 -35.38
C ALA A 488 -27.48 14.02 -36.89
N THR A 489 -26.46 13.27 -37.35
CA THR A 489 -26.13 13.13 -38.79
C THR A 489 -26.19 11.70 -39.34
N SER A 490 -26.01 10.64 -38.53
CA SER A 490 -26.13 9.23 -38.98
C SER A 490 -26.66 8.28 -37.90
N ALA A 491 -27.35 7.21 -38.34
CA ALA A 491 -28.04 6.24 -37.49
C ALA A 491 -27.08 5.29 -36.76
N ASN A 492 -27.13 5.33 -35.42
CA ASN A 492 -26.88 4.24 -34.46
C ASN A 492 -25.98 3.07 -34.91
N THR A 493 -24.80 2.94 -34.31
CA THR A 493 -24.43 1.70 -33.58
C THR A 493 -23.13 1.91 -32.80
N SER A 494 -23.09 1.41 -31.57
CA SER A 494 -21.81 1.14 -30.91
C SER A 494 -20.96 0.25 -31.85
N PRO A 495 -19.63 0.47 -31.95
CA PRO A 495 -18.80 -0.27 -32.89
C PRO A 495 -18.97 -1.79 -32.67
N PRO A 496 -19.22 -2.59 -33.72
CA PRO A 496 -19.32 -4.03 -33.56
C PRO A 496 -17.96 -4.57 -33.06
N PHE A 497 -17.97 -5.61 -32.22
CA PHE A 497 -16.74 -6.19 -31.67
C PHE A 497 -15.74 -6.60 -32.78
N SER A 498 -16.24 -6.98 -33.95
CA SER A 498 -15.42 -7.27 -35.15
C SER A 498 -14.56 -6.08 -35.58
N PHE A 499 -15.06 -4.84 -35.46
CA PHE A 499 -14.29 -3.63 -35.78
C PHE A 499 -13.11 -3.47 -34.83
N ILE A 500 -13.34 -3.69 -33.53
CA ILE A 500 -12.30 -3.63 -32.49
C ILE A 500 -11.23 -4.68 -32.76
N MET A 501 -11.64 -5.92 -33.06
CA MET A 501 -10.69 -7.00 -33.36
C MET A 501 -9.90 -6.77 -34.65
N HIS A 502 -10.49 -6.15 -35.68
CA HIS A 502 -9.80 -5.87 -36.93
C HIS A 502 -8.70 -4.81 -36.76
N HIS A 503 -8.99 -3.70 -36.07
CA HIS A 503 -8.05 -2.58 -35.95
C HIS A 503 -7.13 -2.67 -34.72
N TYR A 504 -7.61 -3.27 -33.62
CA TYR A 504 -6.90 -3.32 -32.33
C TYR A 504 -6.62 -4.76 -31.87
N GLY A 505 -6.88 -5.78 -32.68
CA GLY A 505 -6.69 -7.20 -32.30
C GLY A 505 -5.25 -7.56 -31.95
N ILE A 506 -4.25 -6.99 -32.64
CA ILE A 506 -2.83 -7.21 -32.33
C ILE A 506 -2.49 -6.55 -30.98
N SER A 507 -2.95 -5.33 -30.76
CA SER A 507 -2.78 -4.63 -29.48
C SER A 507 -3.45 -5.38 -28.34
N MET A 508 -4.65 -5.95 -28.57
CA MET A 508 -5.36 -6.80 -27.62
C MET A 508 -4.60 -8.09 -27.32
N LEU A 509 -4.07 -8.77 -28.34
CA LEU A 509 -3.25 -9.96 -28.15
C LEU A 509 -2.00 -9.65 -27.32
N GLY A 510 -1.37 -8.49 -27.57
CA GLY A 510 -0.25 -7.99 -26.77
C GLY A 510 -0.63 -7.72 -25.32
N THR A 511 -1.61 -6.86 -25.07
CA THR A 511 -1.99 -6.44 -23.71
C THR A 511 -2.58 -7.60 -22.92
N ALA A 512 -3.62 -8.28 -23.45
CA ALA A 512 -4.32 -9.36 -22.76
C ALA A 512 -3.44 -10.61 -22.64
N GLY A 513 -2.71 -10.96 -23.70
CA GLY A 513 -1.86 -12.16 -23.71
C GLY A 513 -0.66 -12.03 -22.79
N THR A 514 0.05 -10.89 -22.79
CA THR A 514 1.19 -10.70 -21.88
C THR A 514 0.74 -10.59 -20.43
N TRP A 515 -0.41 -9.96 -20.16
CA TRP A 515 -0.97 -9.88 -18.81
C TRP A 515 -1.44 -11.25 -18.30
N PHE A 516 -2.11 -12.04 -19.13
CA PHE A 516 -2.50 -13.42 -18.81
C PHE A 516 -1.28 -14.28 -18.44
N LEU A 517 -0.26 -14.30 -19.30
CA LEU A 517 0.95 -15.11 -19.07
C LEU A 517 1.71 -14.64 -17.83
N PHE A 518 1.86 -13.32 -17.65
CA PHE A 518 2.52 -12.78 -16.48
C PHE A 518 1.78 -13.12 -15.18
N ASP A 519 0.47 -12.98 -15.14
CA ASP A 519 -0.32 -13.21 -13.92
C ASP A 519 -0.32 -14.69 -13.49
N ILE A 520 -0.16 -15.65 -14.42
CA ILE A 520 0.09 -17.06 -14.06
C ILE A 520 1.34 -17.15 -13.18
N VAL A 521 2.44 -16.52 -13.60
CA VAL A 521 3.72 -16.55 -12.88
C VAL A 521 3.63 -15.73 -11.59
N PHE A 522 3.07 -14.52 -11.66
CA PHE A 522 3.05 -13.57 -10.56
C PHE A 522 2.16 -14.03 -9.40
N TYR A 523 0.96 -14.55 -9.67
CA TYR A 523 0.09 -15.01 -8.58
C TYR A 523 0.47 -16.37 -8.04
N ALA A 524 1.09 -17.24 -8.85
CA ALA A 524 1.74 -18.44 -8.35
C ALA A 524 2.86 -18.11 -7.35
N GLN A 525 3.47 -16.91 -7.43
CA GLN A 525 4.51 -16.51 -6.48
C GLN A 525 4.03 -16.38 -5.04
N ASN A 526 2.73 -16.15 -4.80
CA ASN A 526 2.19 -16.10 -3.43
C ASN A 526 2.30 -17.45 -2.70
N LEU A 527 2.52 -18.54 -3.42
CA LEU A 527 2.69 -19.88 -2.85
C LEU A 527 4.16 -20.21 -2.53
N PHE A 528 5.12 -19.36 -2.94
CA PHE A 528 6.53 -19.49 -2.60
C PHE A 528 6.88 -19.13 -1.16
N SER A 529 5.94 -18.60 -0.36
CA SER A 529 6.14 -18.49 1.08
C SER A 529 6.51 -19.86 1.68
N ALA A 530 5.89 -20.95 1.20
CA ALA A 530 6.24 -22.31 1.61
C ALA A 530 7.67 -22.71 1.19
N SER A 531 8.09 -22.37 -0.03
CA SER A 531 9.46 -22.64 -0.52
C SER A 531 10.51 -21.95 0.33
N ILE A 532 10.33 -20.66 0.64
CA ILE A 532 11.27 -19.92 1.50
C ILE A 532 11.34 -20.55 2.89
N LEU A 533 10.21 -20.95 3.49
CA LEU A 533 10.19 -21.59 4.82
C LEU A 533 10.92 -22.94 4.81
N SER A 534 10.68 -23.74 3.76
CA SER A 534 11.37 -25.00 3.54
C SER A 534 12.88 -24.81 3.42
N VAL A 535 13.34 -23.85 2.63
CA VAL A 535 14.78 -23.58 2.44
C VAL A 535 15.43 -23.00 3.70
N VAL A 536 14.71 -22.21 4.50
CA VAL A 536 15.20 -21.70 5.79
C VAL A 536 15.26 -22.81 6.87
N GLY A 537 14.75 -24.01 6.58
CA GLY A 537 14.78 -25.16 7.49
C GLY A 537 13.76 -25.06 8.62
N VAL A 538 12.68 -24.30 8.43
CA VAL A 538 11.61 -24.19 9.43
C VAL A 538 10.53 -25.22 9.12
N GLU A 539 10.61 -26.37 9.77
CA GLU A 539 9.54 -27.38 9.76
C GLU A 539 8.42 -26.94 10.72
N ASN A 540 7.17 -26.96 10.23
CA ASN A 540 5.97 -26.50 10.96
C ASN A 540 6.09 -25.07 11.53
N PRO A 541 6.24 -24.05 10.67
CA PRO A 541 6.41 -22.68 11.11
C PRO A 541 5.17 -22.17 11.85
N SER A 542 5.39 -21.48 12.97
CA SER A 542 4.30 -20.84 13.70
C SER A 542 3.63 -19.74 12.86
N LEU A 543 2.37 -19.43 13.16
CA LEU A 543 1.58 -18.40 12.48
C LEU A 543 2.32 -17.04 12.40
N GLN A 544 3.09 -16.68 13.43
CA GLN A 544 3.86 -15.44 13.48
C GLN A 544 5.03 -15.45 12.49
N VAL A 545 5.71 -16.60 12.32
CA VAL A 545 6.82 -16.73 11.38
C VAL A 545 6.31 -16.53 9.95
N ILE A 546 5.21 -17.19 9.60
CA ILE A 546 4.61 -17.11 8.25
C ILE A 546 4.15 -15.68 7.96
N THR A 547 3.48 -15.02 8.91
CA THR A 547 3.01 -13.64 8.71
C THR A 547 4.15 -12.62 8.68
N THR A 548 5.22 -12.82 9.47
CA THR A 548 6.44 -11.98 9.42
C THR A 548 7.12 -12.08 8.06
N GLN A 549 7.20 -13.28 7.52
CA GLN A 549 7.75 -13.51 6.20
C GLN A 549 6.92 -12.83 5.09
N ASN A 550 5.59 -12.86 5.18
CA ASN A 550 4.74 -12.13 4.22
C ASN A 550 5.06 -10.62 4.20
N VAL A 551 5.37 -10.02 5.37
CA VAL A 551 5.83 -8.62 5.44
C VAL A 551 7.17 -8.46 4.74
N PHE A 552 8.11 -9.39 4.95
CA PHE A 552 9.42 -9.36 4.32
C PHE A 552 9.33 -9.43 2.79
N ILE A 553 8.52 -10.36 2.25
CA ILE A 553 8.27 -10.49 0.80
C ILE A 553 7.66 -9.21 0.23
N ALA A 554 6.66 -8.64 0.91
CA ALA A 554 6.04 -7.39 0.48
C ALA A 554 7.05 -6.23 0.43
N LEU A 555 7.94 -6.13 1.42
CA LEU A 555 9.02 -5.13 1.45
C LEU A 555 10.04 -5.30 0.32
N MET A 556 10.36 -6.54 -0.06
CA MET A 556 11.29 -6.81 -1.18
C MET A 556 10.68 -6.44 -2.54
N SER A 557 9.37 -6.62 -2.70
CA SER A 557 8.66 -6.33 -3.94
C SER A 557 8.45 -4.82 -4.18
N LEU A 558 8.28 -4.03 -3.11
CA LEU A 558 7.85 -2.63 -3.18
C LEU A 558 8.79 -1.70 -3.97
N PRO A 559 10.13 -1.77 -3.84
CA PRO A 559 11.04 -0.90 -4.57
C PRO A 559 10.91 -1.03 -6.10
N GLY A 560 10.56 -2.22 -6.61
CA GLY A 560 10.44 -2.46 -8.04
C GLY A 560 9.42 -1.54 -8.70
N TYR A 561 8.28 -1.29 -8.06
CA TYR A 561 7.24 -0.39 -8.57
C TYR A 561 7.77 1.04 -8.77
N TYR A 562 8.45 1.60 -7.77
CA TYR A 562 8.91 2.99 -7.80
C TYR A 562 10.11 3.18 -8.73
N VAL A 563 10.97 2.17 -8.87
CA VAL A 563 12.02 2.17 -9.89
C VAL A 563 11.41 2.14 -11.29
N ALA A 564 10.37 1.33 -11.52
CA ALA A 564 9.61 1.35 -12.77
C ALA A 564 9.01 2.73 -13.07
N VAL A 565 8.32 3.35 -12.10
CA VAL A 565 7.75 4.71 -12.24
C VAL A 565 8.83 5.71 -12.63
N PHE A 566 10.01 5.67 -12.01
CA PHE A 566 11.10 6.60 -12.30
C PHE A 566 11.67 6.44 -13.72
N PHE A 567 11.70 5.21 -14.25
CA PHE A 567 12.27 4.92 -15.57
C PHE A 567 11.24 4.89 -16.71
N ILE A 568 9.94 4.95 -16.41
CA ILE A 568 8.87 4.69 -17.39
C ILE A 568 8.91 5.61 -18.61
N ASN A 569 9.28 6.88 -18.42
CA ASN A 569 9.43 7.86 -19.50
C ASN A 569 10.85 7.97 -20.04
N ARG A 570 11.85 7.33 -19.42
CA ARG A 570 13.26 7.36 -19.86
C ARG A 570 13.63 6.16 -20.72
N ILE A 571 13.20 4.97 -20.31
CA ILE A 571 13.50 3.69 -20.99
C ILE A 571 12.37 3.31 -21.96
N GLY A 572 11.13 3.71 -21.64
CA GLY A 572 9.93 3.30 -22.36
C GLY A 572 9.34 2.00 -21.81
N ARG A 573 8.01 1.86 -21.92
CA ARG A 573 7.25 0.76 -21.30
C ARG A 573 7.57 -0.59 -21.93
N LYS A 574 7.64 -0.68 -23.25
CA LYS A 574 8.01 -1.91 -23.99
C LYS A 574 9.37 -2.45 -23.55
N ALA A 575 10.37 -1.58 -23.43
CA ALA A 575 11.72 -1.97 -23.05
C ALA A 575 11.79 -2.44 -21.60
N ILE A 576 11.10 -1.76 -20.67
CA ILE A 576 10.97 -2.20 -19.27
C ILE A 576 10.29 -3.58 -19.19
N GLN A 577 9.23 -3.81 -19.99
CA GLN A 577 8.53 -5.10 -20.02
C GLN A 577 9.44 -6.24 -20.52
N LEU A 578 10.16 -6.01 -21.62
CA LEU A 578 11.11 -6.98 -22.19
C LEU A 578 12.26 -7.29 -21.23
N GLN A 579 12.84 -6.27 -20.61
CA GLN A 579 13.88 -6.43 -19.59
C GLN A 579 13.38 -7.29 -18.43
N GLY A 580 12.19 -7.00 -17.90
CA GLY A 580 11.61 -7.76 -16.80
C GLY A 580 11.44 -9.23 -17.16
N PHE A 581 10.82 -9.54 -18.31
CA PHE A 581 10.67 -10.93 -18.75
C PHE A 581 12.01 -11.64 -19.01
N ALA A 582 12.99 -10.96 -19.60
CA ALA A 582 14.31 -11.53 -19.86
C ALA A 582 15.06 -11.87 -18.57
N ILE A 583 15.11 -10.93 -17.62
CA ILE A 583 15.80 -11.16 -16.33
C ILE A 583 15.05 -12.21 -15.51
N MET A 584 13.71 -12.16 -15.45
CA MET A 584 12.92 -13.18 -14.76
C MET A 584 13.16 -14.57 -15.34
N THR A 585 13.25 -14.71 -16.67
CA THR A 585 13.56 -16.00 -17.31
C THR A 585 14.89 -16.55 -16.84
N ILE A 586 15.94 -15.71 -16.81
CA ILE A 586 17.27 -16.12 -16.35
C ILE A 586 17.22 -16.52 -14.86
N LEU A 587 16.59 -15.72 -14.01
CA LEU A 587 16.52 -15.99 -12.57
C LEU A 587 15.73 -17.26 -12.26
N PHE A 588 14.61 -17.52 -12.95
CA PHE A 588 13.85 -18.76 -12.80
C PHE A 588 14.61 -19.98 -13.33
N LEU A 589 15.35 -19.87 -14.43
CA LEU A 589 16.21 -20.96 -14.89
C LEU A 589 17.32 -21.27 -13.89
N VAL A 590 17.96 -20.24 -13.31
CA VAL A 590 18.97 -20.43 -12.26
C VAL A 590 18.36 -21.12 -11.04
N MET A 591 17.17 -20.69 -10.59
CA MET A 591 16.48 -21.36 -9.48
C MET A 591 16.08 -22.81 -9.80
N ALA A 592 15.70 -23.10 -11.05
CA ALA A 592 15.32 -24.43 -11.48
C ALA A 592 16.51 -25.40 -11.55
N ILE A 593 17.61 -24.96 -12.20
CA ILE A 593 18.82 -25.77 -12.44
C ILE A 593 19.56 -26.06 -11.13
N PHE A 594 19.72 -25.03 -10.28
CA PHE A 594 20.50 -25.13 -9.04
C PHE A 594 19.60 -25.33 -7.81
N TRP A 595 18.39 -25.85 -7.98
CA TRP A 595 17.43 -26.01 -6.86
C TRP A 595 18.03 -26.84 -5.72
N ASP A 596 18.74 -27.92 -6.03
CA ASP A 596 19.34 -28.81 -5.04
C ASP A 596 20.45 -28.15 -4.21
N ASP A 597 21.21 -27.22 -4.79
CA ASP A 597 22.22 -26.44 -4.07
C ASP A 597 21.58 -25.25 -3.32
N LEU A 598 20.56 -24.62 -3.93
CA LEU A 598 19.88 -23.45 -3.38
C LEU A 598 19.03 -23.78 -2.17
N LYS A 599 18.45 -24.99 -2.10
CA LYS A 599 17.67 -25.42 -0.94
C LYS A 599 18.52 -25.59 0.32
N GLU A 600 19.83 -25.77 0.18
CA GLU A 600 20.78 -25.82 1.29
C GLU A 600 21.29 -24.42 1.69
N ASN A 601 21.13 -23.41 0.82
CA ASN A 601 21.60 -22.04 1.04
C ASN A 601 20.48 -21.00 0.98
N ALA A 602 19.81 -20.82 2.12
CA ALA A 602 18.68 -19.90 2.25
C ALA A 602 18.98 -18.44 1.89
N VAL A 603 20.17 -17.94 2.20
CA VAL A 603 20.52 -16.55 1.90
C VAL A 603 20.60 -16.33 0.40
N LEU A 604 21.26 -17.24 -0.33
CA LEU A 604 21.40 -17.14 -1.78
C LEU A 604 20.04 -17.26 -2.47
N PHE A 605 19.20 -18.21 -2.05
CA PHE A 605 17.84 -18.35 -2.56
C PHE A 605 17.02 -17.07 -2.35
N ILE A 606 17.02 -16.50 -1.13
CA ILE A 606 16.27 -15.27 -0.83
C ILE A 606 16.74 -14.10 -1.70
N ILE A 607 18.04 -13.97 -1.98
CA ILE A 607 18.57 -12.90 -2.84
C ILE A 607 18.07 -13.06 -4.29
N ILE A 608 18.20 -14.26 -4.86
CA ILE A 608 17.79 -14.55 -6.24
C ILE A 608 16.28 -14.39 -6.40
N PHE A 609 15.51 -14.93 -5.45
CA PHE A 609 14.07 -14.81 -5.42
C PHE A 609 13.62 -13.35 -5.25
N GLY A 610 14.27 -12.62 -4.36
CA GLY A 610 14.08 -11.18 -4.18
C GLY A 610 14.32 -10.38 -5.45
N ALA A 611 15.37 -10.71 -6.19
CA ALA A 611 15.63 -10.10 -7.48
C ALA A 611 14.52 -10.41 -8.49
N ALA A 612 14.00 -11.64 -8.52
CA ALA A 612 12.89 -12.00 -9.39
C ALA A 612 11.62 -11.20 -9.06
N LEU A 613 11.31 -11.03 -7.77
CA LEU A 613 10.20 -10.16 -7.32
C LEU A 613 10.45 -8.70 -7.71
N PHE A 614 11.65 -8.18 -7.51
CA PHE A 614 11.99 -6.81 -7.87
C PHE A 614 11.79 -6.56 -9.38
N PHE A 615 12.32 -7.43 -10.25
CA PHE A 615 12.22 -7.28 -11.71
C PHE A 615 10.83 -7.64 -12.27
N SER A 616 10.03 -8.42 -11.55
CA SER A 616 8.61 -8.57 -11.90
C SER A 616 7.85 -7.25 -11.78
N ASN A 617 8.18 -6.44 -10.75
CA ASN A 617 7.56 -5.15 -10.48
C ASN A 617 8.22 -4.00 -11.26
N PHE A 618 9.55 -4.01 -11.37
CA PHE A 618 10.32 -3.20 -12.31
C PHE A 618 10.34 -3.88 -13.69
N GLY A 619 9.14 -4.05 -14.25
CA GLY A 619 8.95 -4.89 -15.43
C GLY A 619 7.47 -5.15 -15.71
N PRO A 620 7.11 -6.39 -16.06
CA PRO A 620 5.79 -6.71 -16.59
C PRO A 620 4.61 -6.39 -15.67
N ASN A 621 4.74 -6.43 -14.34
CA ASN A 621 3.60 -6.13 -13.46
C ASN A 621 3.06 -4.72 -13.69
N LEU A 622 3.95 -3.73 -13.67
CA LEU A 622 3.55 -2.34 -13.85
C LEU A 622 3.30 -2.02 -15.32
N THR A 623 4.10 -2.55 -16.25
CA THR A 623 3.95 -2.19 -17.67
C THR A 623 2.72 -2.79 -18.30
N THR A 624 2.32 -4.04 -18.00
CA THR A 624 1.10 -4.63 -18.57
C THR A 624 -0.14 -3.79 -18.25
N PHE A 625 -0.22 -3.29 -17.02
CA PHE A 625 -1.27 -2.37 -16.59
C PHE A 625 -1.25 -1.03 -17.33
N VAL A 626 -0.08 -0.37 -17.41
CA VAL A 626 0.05 0.93 -18.08
C VAL A 626 -0.20 0.81 -19.58
N MET A 627 0.35 -0.22 -20.22
CA MET A 627 0.25 -0.44 -21.66
C MET A 627 -1.20 -0.63 -22.11
N ALA A 628 -2.01 -1.31 -21.30
CA ALA A 628 -3.45 -1.48 -21.56
C ALA A 628 -4.24 -0.15 -21.53
N THR A 629 -3.67 0.97 -21.03
CA THR A 629 -4.31 2.29 -21.10
C THR A 629 -3.86 3.13 -22.28
N GLU A 630 -2.63 2.93 -22.78
CA GLU A 630 -2.07 3.73 -23.88
C GLU A 630 -2.42 3.18 -25.27
N MET A 631 -2.78 1.91 -25.38
CA MET A 631 -3.01 1.27 -26.69
C MET A 631 -4.42 1.44 -27.24
N TYR A 632 -5.34 2.06 -26.47
CA TYR A 632 -6.74 2.18 -26.84
C TYR A 632 -7.26 3.64 -26.77
N PRO A 633 -8.07 4.05 -27.76
CA PRO A 633 -8.72 5.36 -27.76
C PRO A 633 -9.85 5.40 -26.73
N THR A 634 -10.19 6.61 -26.28
CA THR A 634 -11.13 6.89 -25.19
C THR A 634 -12.49 6.18 -25.34
N PRO A 635 -13.10 6.07 -26.54
CA PRO A 635 -14.44 5.48 -26.70
C PRO A 635 -14.53 3.98 -26.37
N ILE A 636 -13.42 3.25 -26.45
CA ILE A 636 -13.36 1.79 -26.22
C ILE A 636 -12.31 1.42 -25.15
N ARG A 637 -11.66 2.42 -24.53
CA ARG A 637 -10.52 2.22 -23.63
C ARG A 637 -10.89 1.36 -22.45
N SER A 638 -12.03 1.64 -21.81
CA SER A 638 -12.45 0.92 -20.60
C SER A 638 -12.79 -0.53 -20.92
N THR A 639 -13.47 -0.77 -22.04
CA THR A 639 -13.82 -2.11 -22.53
C THR A 639 -12.58 -2.93 -22.85
N CYS A 640 -11.64 -2.37 -23.62
CA CYS A 640 -10.42 -3.07 -24.00
C CYS A 640 -9.50 -3.31 -22.80
N ASN A 641 -9.34 -2.32 -21.91
CA ASN A 641 -8.59 -2.50 -20.68
C ASN A 641 -9.25 -3.57 -19.78
N GLY A 642 -10.58 -3.58 -19.70
CA GLY A 642 -11.35 -4.60 -18.98
C GLY A 642 -11.12 -6.00 -19.52
N LEU A 643 -11.10 -6.19 -20.85
CA LEU A 643 -10.75 -7.46 -21.49
C LEU A 643 -9.31 -7.89 -21.18
N SER A 644 -8.34 -6.99 -21.28
CA SER A 644 -6.95 -7.29 -20.96
C SER A 644 -6.75 -7.64 -19.48
N GLY A 645 -7.40 -6.89 -18.59
CA GLY A 645 -7.38 -7.15 -17.15
C GLY A 645 -8.05 -8.48 -16.79
N ALA A 646 -9.17 -8.82 -17.44
CA ALA A 646 -9.88 -10.08 -17.27
C ALA A 646 -9.02 -11.27 -17.67
N ALA A 647 -8.27 -11.15 -18.77
CA ALA A 647 -7.27 -12.14 -19.15
C ALA A 647 -6.18 -12.27 -18.07
N GLY A 648 -5.64 -11.16 -17.55
CA GLY A 648 -4.74 -11.19 -16.40
C GLY A 648 -5.29 -11.97 -15.21
N LYS A 649 -6.51 -11.65 -14.75
CA LYS A 649 -7.14 -12.34 -13.62
C LYS A 649 -7.47 -13.81 -13.87
N ALA A 650 -7.77 -14.19 -15.12
CA ALA A 650 -7.89 -15.59 -15.50
C ALA A 650 -6.52 -16.31 -15.37
N GLY A 651 -5.44 -15.68 -15.82
CA GLY A 651 -4.08 -16.16 -15.61
C GLY A 651 -3.72 -16.30 -14.12
N ALA A 652 -4.09 -15.30 -13.31
CA ALA A 652 -3.88 -15.32 -11.87
C ALA A 652 -4.57 -16.50 -11.18
N ALA A 653 -5.81 -16.81 -11.60
CA ALA A 653 -6.54 -17.96 -11.10
C ALA A 653 -5.80 -19.25 -11.47
N ILE A 654 -5.42 -19.44 -12.74
CA ILE A 654 -4.66 -20.61 -13.20
C ILE A 654 -3.35 -20.78 -12.42
N GLY A 655 -2.58 -19.70 -12.23
CA GLY A 655 -1.33 -19.74 -11.47
C GLY A 655 -1.54 -20.13 -10.00
N SER A 656 -2.58 -19.60 -9.37
CA SER A 656 -2.93 -19.90 -7.97
C SER A 656 -3.38 -21.35 -7.76
N PHE A 657 -4.06 -21.96 -8.73
CA PHE A 657 -4.45 -23.37 -8.67
C PHE A 657 -3.33 -24.32 -9.11
N GLY A 658 -2.65 -23.98 -10.21
CA GLY A 658 -1.71 -24.85 -10.90
C GLY A 658 -0.45 -25.13 -10.09
N PHE A 659 0.08 -24.13 -9.37
CA PHE A 659 1.33 -24.30 -8.65
C PHE A 659 1.26 -25.35 -7.53
N SER A 660 0.17 -25.39 -6.76
CA SER A 660 0.00 -26.42 -5.72
C SER A 660 0.04 -27.82 -6.33
N ILE A 661 -0.63 -28.03 -7.46
CA ILE A 661 -0.65 -29.32 -8.18
C ILE A 661 0.76 -29.69 -8.69
N TRP A 662 1.53 -28.70 -9.17
CA TRP A 662 2.88 -28.92 -9.67
C TRP A 662 3.85 -29.36 -8.58
N VAL A 663 3.82 -28.69 -7.43
CA VAL A 663 4.77 -28.95 -6.34
C VAL A 663 4.42 -30.23 -5.57
N GLU A 664 3.14 -30.59 -5.46
CA GLU A 664 2.69 -31.82 -4.80
C GLU A 664 3.08 -33.09 -5.59
N ASN A 665 3.42 -32.96 -6.88
CA ASN A 665 3.89 -34.09 -7.68
C ASN A 665 5.39 -34.34 -7.45
N GLU A 666 5.74 -35.47 -6.85
CA GLU A 666 7.12 -35.86 -6.53
C GLU A 666 8.08 -35.82 -7.73
N SER A 667 7.60 -36.11 -8.94
CA SER A 667 8.41 -36.11 -10.17
C SER A 667 8.67 -34.72 -10.76
N PHE A 668 7.90 -33.71 -10.32
CA PHE A 668 7.96 -32.35 -10.85
C PHE A 668 8.54 -31.36 -9.83
N GLY A 669 7.96 -31.35 -8.63
CA GLY A 669 8.44 -30.56 -7.48
C GLY A 669 8.64 -29.07 -7.76
N TYR A 670 9.46 -28.43 -6.91
CA TYR A 670 9.79 -27.00 -7.04
C TYR A 670 10.63 -26.68 -8.28
N SER A 671 11.58 -27.56 -8.66
CA SER A 671 12.43 -27.35 -9.84
C SER A 671 11.59 -27.30 -11.13
N GLY A 672 10.64 -28.24 -11.30
CA GLY A 672 9.71 -28.23 -12.43
C GLY A 672 8.87 -26.95 -12.49
N ALA A 673 8.39 -26.47 -11.34
CA ALA A 673 7.62 -25.22 -11.28
C ALA A 673 8.45 -24.01 -11.75
N PHE A 674 9.72 -23.91 -11.32
CA PHE A 674 10.63 -22.86 -11.80
C PHE A 674 10.92 -22.96 -13.31
N TYR A 675 11.06 -24.18 -13.86
CA TYR A 675 11.15 -24.36 -15.31
C TYR A 675 9.89 -23.88 -16.05
N THR A 676 8.70 -24.15 -15.51
CA THR A 676 7.45 -23.63 -16.09
C THR A 676 7.40 -22.11 -16.06
N PHE A 677 7.80 -21.48 -14.96
CA PHE A 677 7.85 -20.01 -14.88
C PHE A 677 8.83 -19.41 -15.89
N ALA A 678 10.02 -19.99 -16.01
CA ALA A 678 10.98 -19.59 -17.04
C ALA A 678 10.43 -19.74 -18.46
N GLY A 679 9.72 -20.84 -18.75
CA GLY A 679 9.08 -21.07 -20.04
C GLY A 679 8.01 -20.03 -20.36
N ILE A 680 7.14 -19.72 -19.40
CA ILE A 680 6.07 -18.73 -19.57
C ILE A 680 6.65 -17.31 -19.77
N THR A 681 7.65 -16.92 -18.98
CA THR A 681 8.30 -15.62 -19.15
C THR A 681 9.05 -15.53 -20.48
N LEU A 682 9.66 -16.62 -20.94
CA LEU A 682 10.33 -16.69 -22.23
C LEU A 682 9.34 -16.52 -23.40
N ILE A 683 8.18 -17.19 -23.35
CA ILE A 683 7.11 -17.05 -24.36
C ILE A 683 6.53 -15.62 -24.38
N SER A 684 6.54 -14.94 -23.24
CA SER A 684 6.03 -13.57 -23.12
C SER A 684 6.93 -12.53 -23.82
N ILE A 685 8.21 -12.85 -24.07
CA ILE A 685 9.17 -11.96 -24.76
C ILE A 685 8.78 -11.72 -26.23
N PRO A 686 8.62 -12.74 -27.10
CA PRO A 686 8.22 -12.52 -28.49
C PRO A 686 6.83 -11.89 -28.58
N LEU A 687 5.90 -12.27 -27.68
CA LEU A 687 4.58 -11.64 -27.63
C LEU A 687 4.68 -10.13 -27.35
N THR A 688 5.51 -9.73 -26.39
CA THR A 688 5.79 -8.31 -26.11
C THR A 688 6.52 -7.64 -27.29
N TRP A 689 7.46 -8.34 -27.92
CA TRP A 689 8.26 -7.78 -29.02
C TRP A 689 7.41 -7.45 -30.25
N PHE A 690 6.52 -8.36 -30.66
CA PHE A 690 5.73 -8.24 -31.89
C PHE A 690 4.39 -7.52 -31.71
N CYS A 691 3.75 -7.64 -30.55
CA CYS A 691 2.39 -7.13 -30.36
C CYS A 691 2.32 -5.82 -29.56
N MET A 692 3.41 -5.40 -28.91
CA MET A 692 3.45 -4.19 -28.06
C MET A 692 4.37 -3.12 -28.62
N PHE A 693 3.99 -1.85 -28.43
CA PHE A 693 4.77 -0.67 -28.82
C PHE A 693 4.49 0.48 -27.87
N ASN A 694 5.47 1.38 -27.68
CA ASN A 694 5.26 2.58 -26.87
C ASN A 694 4.37 3.55 -27.67
N ASN A 695 3.14 3.77 -27.22
CA ASN A 695 2.27 4.75 -27.87
C ASN A 695 2.54 6.16 -27.36
N GLU A 696 3.14 6.99 -28.22
CA GLU A 696 3.46 8.40 -27.92
C GLU A 696 2.42 9.40 -28.45
N GLN A 697 1.31 8.91 -29.00
CA GLN A 697 0.21 9.76 -29.47
C GLN A 697 -0.59 10.33 -28.29
N GLY A 698 -1.07 11.57 -28.49
CA GLY A 698 -2.01 12.24 -27.59
C GLY A 698 -3.41 11.60 -27.64
N ILE A 699 -4.23 11.84 -26.62
CA ILE A 699 -5.58 11.25 -26.53
C ILE A 699 -6.47 11.73 -27.68
N GLU A 700 -6.40 13.02 -28.02
CA GLU A 700 -7.20 13.61 -29.10
C GLU A 700 -6.86 13.03 -30.47
N GLU A 701 -5.59 12.75 -30.71
CA GLU A 701 -5.09 12.16 -31.96
C GLU A 701 -5.59 10.72 -32.13
N MET A 702 -5.48 9.91 -31.07
CA MET A 702 -6.01 8.54 -31.06
C MET A 702 -7.52 8.51 -31.30
N ASP A 703 -8.25 9.42 -30.65
CA ASP A 703 -9.71 9.49 -30.79
C ASP A 703 -10.09 9.95 -32.21
N ALA A 704 -9.37 10.90 -32.81
CA ALA A 704 -9.58 11.33 -34.19
C ALA A 704 -9.35 10.18 -35.19
N GLN A 705 -8.27 9.42 -35.03
CA GLN A 705 -7.98 8.26 -35.89
C GLN A 705 -9.08 7.19 -35.77
N TYR A 706 -9.55 6.93 -34.55
CA TYR A 706 -10.63 5.99 -34.29
C TYR A 706 -11.92 6.39 -35.03
N TYR A 707 -12.33 7.66 -34.94
CA TYR A 707 -13.54 8.13 -35.61
C TYR A 707 -13.40 8.14 -37.14
N ALA A 708 -12.21 8.44 -37.66
CA ALA A 708 -11.94 8.34 -39.09
C ALA A 708 -12.10 6.90 -39.62
N TRP A 709 -11.61 5.90 -38.87
CA TRP A 709 -11.83 4.49 -39.20
C TRP A 709 -13.30 4.07 -39.11
N LEU A 710 -14.03 4.60 -38.13
CA LEU A 710 -15.45 4.30 -37.95
C LEU A 710 -16.29 4.84 -39.13
N GLN A 711 -16.02 6.07 -39.56
CA GLN A 711 -16.67 6.69 -40.73
C GLN A 711 -16.37 5.90 -42.01
N ASN A 712 -15.10 5.55 -42.25
CA ASN A 712 -14.71 4.74 -43.42
C ASN A 712 -15.30 3.31 -43.38
N ALA A 713 -15.58 2.76 -42.19
CA ALA A 713 -16.20 1.44 -42.03
C ALA A 713 -17.71 1.46 -42.29
N GLU A 714 -18.38 2.60 -42.07
CA GLU A 714 -19.77 2.81 -42.47
C GLU A 714 -19.91 2.97 -44.00
N GLU A 715 -18.85 3.41 -44.69
CA GLU A 715 -18.85 3.68 -46.14
C GLU A 715 -18.67 2.44 -47.07
N SER A 716 -18.55 1.19 -46.57
CA SER A 716 -18.29 0.00 -47.44
C SER A 716 -19.08 -1.25 -47.01
N PRO A 717 -19.72 -2.05 -47.91
CA PRO A 717 -19.64 -2.09 -49.39
C PRO A 717 -20.97 -1.78 -50.12
N ARG A 718 -22.04 -1.30 -49.45
CA ARG A 718 -23.33 -1.04 -50.13
C ARG A 718 -23.37 0.32 -50.87
N GLU A 719 -22.58 1.29 -50.44
CA GLU A 719 -22.57 2.63 -51.06
C GLU A 719 -21.51 2.79 -52.14
N VAL A 720 -20.34 2.13 -52.02
CA VAL A 720 -19.35 2.05 -53.11
C VAL A 720 -19.93 1.36 -54.36
N LEU A 721 -20.78 0.35 -54.19
CA LEU A 721 -21.50 -0.30 -55.31
C LEU A 721 -22.61 0.57 -55.91
N LYS A 722 -23.22 1.48 -55.13
CA LYS A 722 -24.20 2.46 -55.63
C LYS A 722 -23.54 3.64 -56.34
N SER A 723 -22.44 4.17 -55.81
CA SER A 723 -21.69 5.28 -56.42
C SER A 723 -21.00 4.85 -57.73
N HIS A 724 -20.55 3.59 -57.83
CA HIS A 724 -20.04 3.01 -59.08
C HIS A 724 -21.17 2.53 -60.03
N GLY A 725 -22.37 2.29 -59.51
CA GLY A 725 -23.55 1.97 -60.32
C GLY A 725 -24.15 3.19 -61.02
N GLU A 726 -24.30 4.31 -60.31
CA GLU A 726 -24.94 5.53 -60.82
C GLU A 726 -24.04 6.36 -61.75
N SER A 727 -22.72 6.32 -61.56
CA SER A 727 -21.75 6.95 -62.47
C SER A 727 -21.61 6.20 -63.82
N SER A 728 -22.05 4.94 -63.90
CA SER A 728 -22.04 4.16 -65.15
C SER A 728 -23.30 4.35 -66.02
N VAL A 729 -24.38 4.92 -65.46
CA VAL A 729 -25.65 5.17 -66.17
C VAL A 729 -25.73 6.59 -66.73
N ALA A 730 -25.05 7.57 -66.11
CA ALA A 730 -25.05 8.95 -66.58
C ALA A 730 -24.13 9.22 -67.79
N TYR A 731 -23.16 8.35 -68.09
CA TYR A 731 -22.21 8.56 -69.20
C TYR A 731 -22.62 7.87 -70.53
N LYS A 732 -23.76 7.17 -70.58
CA LYS A 732 -24.24 6.45 -71.77
C LYS A 732 -25.48 7.03 -72.46
N ALA A 733 -26.00 8.18 -72.01
CA ALA A 733 -27.23 8.78 -72.55
C ALA A 733 -27.04 10.09 -73.35
N SER A 734 -25.81 10.48 -73.70
CA SER A 734 -25.58 11.65 -74.57
C SER A 734 -24.39 11.41 -75.50
N ASN A 735 -24.56 10.55 -76.51
CA ASN A 735 -23.90 10.63 -77.81
C ASN A 735 -24.38 9.50 -78.71
N SER A 736 -25.37 9.80 -79.54
CA SER A 736 -25.69 9.05 -80.76
C SER A 736 -25.88 10.09 -81.86
N PRO A 737 -25.13 10.03 -82.97
CA PRO A 737 -25.30 10.95 -84.08
C PRO A 737 -26.42 10.45 -84.99
N VAL A 738 -27.33 11.37 -85.37
CA VAL A 738 -28.02 11.56 -86.65
C VAL A 738 -29.16 12.55 -86.42
#